data_AF-A0A3E3J5D0-F1
#
_entry.id   AF-A0A3E3J5D0-F1
#
_cell.length_a   1.000
_cell.length_b   1.000
_cell.length_c   1.000
_cell.angle_alpha   90.00
_cell.angle_beta   90.00
_cell.angle_gamma   90.00
#
_symmetry.space_group_name_H-M   'P 1'
#
loop_
_entity.id
_entity.type
_entity.pdbx_description
1 polymer ?
#
loop_
_entity_poly.entity_id
_entity_poly.type
_entity_poly.pdbx_seq_one_letter_code
_entity_poly.pdbx_strand_id
1 'polypeptide(L)'
;MNSVEEAKERAALLLQEMSLEEKMGQLVGYYPKNWSAEELKRDYPHGAGQVACIGMRELDSLEKIVSYQKEIQSQIMELSEHHIPAIFHMEGLCGVLIQEGDCFPSGIGRASTWDPQLEEEVGDITGRQSRAVGASQILAPVLDISRDSRLGRQGETYGEDPALASAMGNAYIRGLQKERQGMLVESTAKHFLSYHNSQGGIHAAECETPGRLLREVYARPFQAAITEAGLRGIMPCYGAIDGEPVSASSALLQGLLREEMGFDGLVSADYCSISEIHDRQRLCESVTEAGSRALEAGVDMELPSKRSYNEELGSWFAQGKLDIALLDRAVFHILTEKYRMGLFENPYGLFGQELQECFHQEKDSDICLHTALKSMVLLKNGGILPLEKKIKKLAVIGYHAASTRAMFGGYTHMSMTERWLGAANTMAGMTAENTVSDEAVETYLGTYVQKEHPDAEDLAKRLKPKSNNLLEELRKRLPDTQIVYAFGYPHTGTDVSGHEEALRAAQDADLVLITLGGKYGTGSMASTGEGIDAVNINIPPCQEVFLKKLGKLKKPVVAVHFDGRPISSDAADTVADAILEAWNPGERSTEAIVKVLLGEYNPAGRLPVSVARTAGQEPVYYNHTNGSSYHQGTIGAFSSYMDCSYEPRYCFGHGLSYTSFQYSDMKITGMKNSGQKQEKICSVPPDGLVQVSLKVKNTGGWAGEEVVQIYLKDLYASMLRPVMELAGFRRIFLEAGEEKEVIFDIHASQMAFIDRMYQWKVEKGDIQVLAGASSVDIRLEGMFHITDDRLIDERTRSFYTIGKI
;
A
#
# COMPACT_ATOMS: atom_id res chain seq x y z
N MET A 1 9.21 27.20 -13.29
CA MET A 1 8.55 26.41 -12.25
C MET A 1 8.42 27.31 -11.05
N ASN A 2 7.23 27.37 -10.46
CA ASN A 2 6.98 28.26 -9.35
C ASN A 2 7.58 27.66 -8.07
N SER A 3 8.38 28.42 -7.34
CA SER A 3 8.78 28.00 -5.98
C SER A 3 7.54 27.92 -5.07
N VAL A 4 7.63 27.21 -3.93
CA VAL A 4 6.53 27.20 -2.93
C VAL A 4 6.14 28.63 -2.54
N GLU A 5 7.12 29.50 -2.32
CA GLU A 5 6.87 30.89 -1.91
C GLU A 5 6.22 31.69 -3.02
N GLU A 6 6.65 31.53 -4.28
CA GLU A 6 6.00 32.18 -5.43
C GLU A 6 4.55 31.70 -5.61
N ALA A 7 4.29 30.40 -5.43
CA ALA A 7 2.94 29.86 -5.47
C ALA A 7 2.05 30.43 -4.36
N LYS A 8 2.58 30.57 -3.14
CA LYS A 8 1.91 31.21 -2.00
C LYS A 8 1.60 32.69 -2.27
N GLU A 9 2.55 33.44 -2.82
CA GLU A 9 2.36 34.85 -3.18
C GLU A 9 1.24 35.02 -4.22
N ARG A 10 1.26 34.21 -5.29
CA ARG A 10 0.22 34.24 -6.33
C ARG A 10 -1.15 33.82 -5.80
N ALA A 11 -1.20 32.78 -4.96
CA ALA A 11 -2.42 32.35 -4.29
C ALA A 11 -3.01 33.44 -3.41
N ALA A 12 -2.19 34.14 -2.61
CA ALA A 12 -2.63 35.24 -1.75
C ALA A 12 -3.19 36.42 -2.54
N LEU A 13 -2.62 36.73 -3.71
CA LEU A 13 -3.12 37.80 -4.59
C LEU A 13 -4.48 37.42 -5.20
N LEU A 14 -4.59 36.24 -5.79
CA LEU A 14 -5.85 35.77 -6.38
C LEU A 14 -6.97 35.68 -5.33
N LEU A 15 -6.67 35.17 -4.13
CA LEU A 15 -7.64 35.04 -3.05
C LEU A 15 -8.32 36.36 -2.65
N GLN A 16 -7.62 37.49 -2.80
CA GLN A 16 -8.17 38.83 -2.51
C GLN A 16 -9.19 39.30 -3.55
N GLU A 17 -9.14 38.77 -4.77
CA GLU A 17 -10.01 39.16 -5.87
C GLU A 17 -11.25 38.26 -6.00
N MET A 18 -11.22 37.06 -5.42
CA MET A 18 -12.31 36.07 -5.52
C MET A 18 -13.59 36.46 -4.76
N SER A 19 -14.73 36.21 -5.40
CA SER A 19 -16.05 36.26 -4.76
C SER A 19 -16.23 35.14 -3.72
N LEU A 20 -17.22 35.28 -2.83
CA LEU A 20 -17.55 34.23 -1.86
C LEU A 20 -17.95 32.95 -2.58
N GLU A 21 -18.74 33.09 -3.65
CA GLU A 21 -19.26 31.99 -4.45
C GLU A 21 -18.15 31.23 -5.17
N GLU A 22 -17.17 31.94 -5.73
CA GLU A 22 -16.01 31.31 -6.37
C GLU A 22 -15.09 30.63 -5.36
N LYS A 23 -14.91 31.21 -4.16
CA LYS A 23 -14.21 30.56 -3.04
C LYS A 23 -14.88 29.25 -2.67
N MET A 24 -16.20 29.23 -2.51
CA MET A 24 -16.97 28.01 -2.24
C MET A 24 -16.84 26.98 -3.38
N GLY A 25 -16.79 27.44 -4.64
CA GLY A 25 -16.55 26.58 -5.81
C GLY A 25 -15.20 25.84 -5.76
N GLN A 26 -14.19 26.41 -5.10
CA GLN A 26 -12.89 25.75 -4.95
C GLN A 26 -12.88 24.61 -3.94
N LEU A 27 -13.84 24.55 -3.01
CA LEU A 27 -13.84 23.56 -1.92
C LEU A 27 -14.41 22.19 -2.33
N VAL A 28 -14.96 22.07 -3.54
CA VAL A 28 -15.75 20.89 -3.93
C VAL A 28 -15.15 20.13 -5.10
N GLY A 29 -15.21 18.80 -5.01
CA GLY A 29 -14.97 17.89 -6.13
C GLY A 29 -16.16 17.83 -7.08
N TYR A 30 -15.88 17.58 -8.35
CA TYR A 30 -16.85 17.24 -9.38
C TYR A 30 -16.65 15.79 -9.82
N TYR A 31 -17.69 14.97 -9.68
CA TYR A 31 -17.73 13.63 -10.26
C TYR A 31 -18.57 13.67 -11.55
N PRO A 32 -17.95 13.56 -12.74
CA PRO A 32 -18.66 13.69 -14.01
C PRO A 32 -19.51 12.45 -14.32
N LYS A 33 -20.71 12.39 -13.75
CA LYS A 33 -21.73 11.37 -14.05
C LYS A 33 -22.29 11.60 -15.46
N ASN A 34 -22.32 10.56 -16.30
CA ASN A 34 -22.93 10.57 -17.65
C ASN A 34 -22.52 11.73 -18.59
N TRP A 35 -21.49 12.49 -18.24
CA TRP A 35 -20.83 13.52 -19.06
C TRP A 35 -21.75 14.69 -19.45
N SER A 36 -22.58 15.18 -18.52
CA SER A 36 -23.47 16.30 -18.80
C SER A 36 -22.84 17.67 -18.49
N ALA A 37 -22.49 18.40 -19.55
CA ALA A 37 -22.08 19.81 -19.44
C ALA A 37 -23.18 20.69 -18.83
N GLU A 38 -24.45 20.33 -19.01
CA GLU A 38 -25.58 21.03 -18.40
C GLU A 38 -25.64 20.82 -16.89
N GLU A 39 -25.36 19.60 -16.41
CA GLU A 39 -25.28 19.30 -14.98
C GLU A 39 -24.10 20.03 -14.34
N LEU A 40 -22.93 20.04 -15.00
CA LEU A 40 -21.78 20.80 -14.53
C LEU A 40 -22.13 22.29 -14.35
N LYS A 41 -22.75 22.93 -15.37
CA LYS A 41 -23.15 24.34 -15.31
C LYS A 41 -24.19 24.62 -14.23
N ARG A 42 -25.15 23.70 -14.05
CA ARG A 42 -26.23 23.84 -13.06
C ARG A 42 -25.73 23.68 -11.64
N ASP A 43 -24.92 22.65 -11.40
CA ASP A 43 -24.55 22.22 -10.06
C ASP A 43 -23.23 22.82 -9.60
N TYR A 44 -22.38 23.32 -10.51
CA TYR A 44 -21.09 23.96 -10.22
C TYR A 44 -20.95 25.30 -10.96
N PRO A 45 -21.85 26.28 -10.73
CA PRO A 45 -21.91 27.52 -11.52
C PRO A 45 -20.67 28.43 -11.38
N HIS A 46 -19.80 28.18 -10.40
CA HIS A 46 -18.55 28.91 -10.17
C HIS A 46 -17.30 28.02 -10.32
N GLY A 47 -17.43 26.92 -11.08
CA GLY A 47 -16.40 25.91 -11.24
C GLY A 47 -16.31 24.91 -10.07
N ALA A 48 -15.29 24.06 -10.12
CA ALA A 48 -15.01 23.05 -9.11
C ALA A 48 -13.51 23.03 -8.77
N GLY A 49 -13.19 22.73 -7.52
CA GLY A 49 -11.83 22.64 -7.01
C GLY A 49 -11.06 21.47 -7.59
N GLN A 50 -11.70 20.29 -7.60
CA GLN A 50 -11.16 19.06 -8.16
C GLN A 50 -12.14 18.33 -9.08
N VAL A 51 -11.64 17.42 -9.91
CA VAL A 51 -12.41 16.50 -10.74
C VAL A 51 -11.97 15.06 -10.46
N ALA A 52 -12.93 14.21 -10.10
CA ALA A 52 -12.69 12.79 -9.92
C ALA A 52 -12.53 12.08 -11.26
N CYS A 53 -11.31 11.63 -11.57
CA CYS A 53 -10.97 10.99 -12.84
C CYS A 53 -11.43 9.55 -12.96
N ILE A 54 -12.16 9.00 -11.97
CA ILE A 54 -12.64 7.62 -12.00
C ILE A 54 -13.47 7.34 -13.27
N GLY A 55 -14.21 8.31 -13.80
CA GLY A 55 -14.95 8.15 -15.07
C GLY A 55 -14.05 7.95 -16.30
N MET A 56 -12.80 8.43 -16.27
CA MET A 56 -11.86 8.27 -17.39
C MET A 56 -11.49 6.81 -17.65
N ARG A 57 -11.61 5.93 -16.65
CA ARG A 57 -11.31 4.49 -16.77
C ARG A 57 -12.24 3.75 -17.73
N GLU A 58 -13.38 4.35 -18.08
CA GLU A 58 -14.38 3.82 -19.00
C GLU A 58 -14.04 4.12 -20.47
N LEU A 59 -13.07 5.00 -20.71
CA LEU A 59 -12.59 5.33 -22.04
C LEU A 59 -11.50 4.33 -22.46
N ASP A 60 -11.56 3.90 -23.72
CA ASP A 60 -10.77 2.81 -24.30
C ASP A 60 -9.51 3.26 -25.06
N SER A 61 -9.18 4.56 -25.05
CA SER A 61 -7.94 5.07 -25.61
C SER A 61 -7.42 6.34 -24.91
N LEU A 62 -6.09 6.51 -24.89
CA LEU A 62 -5.45 7.72 -24.34
C LEU A 62 -5.98 9.02 -24.99
N GLU A 63 -6.20 9.04 -26.30
CA GLU A 63 -6.69 10.23 -27.02
C GLU A 63 -8.09 10.66 -26.55
N LYS A 64 -8.97 9.69 -26.28
CA LYS A 64 -10.30 9.97 -25.73
C LYS A 64 -10.19 10.53 -24.31
N ILE A 65 -9.29 9.96 -23.49
CA ILE A 65 -9.05 10.42 -22.12
C ILE A 65 -8.58 11.88 -22.10
N VAL A 66 -7.56 12.25 -22.89
CA VAL A 66 -7.03 13.63 -22.88
C VAL A 66 -8.00 14.63 -23.50
N SER A 67 -8.76 14.22 -24.52
CA SER A 67 -9.80 15.07 -25.12
C SER A 67 -10.90 15.37 -24.10
N TYR A 68 -11.30 14.35 -23.35
CA TYR A 68 -12.27 14.45 -22.27
C TYR A 68 -11.77 15.32 -21.11
N GLN A 69 -10.54 15.09 -20.64
CA GLN A 69 -9.91 15.90 -19.60
C GLN A 69 -9.90 17.39 -20.01
N LYS A 70 -9.50 17.69 -21.24
CA LYS A 70 -9.48 19.05 -21.77
C LYS A 70 -10.85 19.68 -21.85
N GLU A 71 -11.86 18.94 -22.28
CA GLU A 71 -13.24 19.43 -22.36
C GLU A 71 -13.75 19.85 -20.97
N ILE A 72 -13.67 18.96 -19.98
CA ILE A 72 -14.13 19.26 -18.61
C ILE A 72 -13.33 20.42 -18.01
N GLN A 73 -12.00 20.39 -18.15
CA GLN A 73 -11.16 21.45 -17.61
C GLN A 73 -11.51 22.82 -18.21
N SER A 74 -11.75 22.87 -19.52
CA SER A 74 -12.15 24.11 -20.19
C SER A 74 -13.51 24.60 -19.70
N GLN A 75 -14.49 23.70 -19.53
CA GLN A 75 -15.81 24.07 -19.01
C GLN A 75 -15.75 24.56 -17.56
N ILE A 76 -14.96 23.93 -16.70
CA ILE A 76 -14.76 24.38 -15.31
C ILE A 76 -14.13 25.77 -15.28
N MET A 77 -13.08 25.98 -16.07
CA MET A 77 -12.43 27.29 -16.17
C MET A 77 -13.40 28.34 -16.72
N GLU A 78 -14.25 28.03 -17.70
CA GLU A 78 -15.26 28.97 -18.21
C GLU A 78 -16.32 29.38 -17.16
N LEU A 79 -16.57 28.53 -16.15
CA LEU A 79 -17.53 28.80 -15.08
C LEU A 79 -16.94 29.60 -13.91
N SER A 80 -15.62 29.55 -13.72
CA SER A 80 -14.92 30.36 -12.73
C SER A 80 -14.69 31.77 -13.25
N GLU A 81 -14.98 32.79 -12.43
CA GLU A 81 -14.82 34.21 -12.74
C GLU A 81 -13.37 34.54 -13.12
N HIS A 82 -12.40 33.89 -12.45
CA HIS A 82 -10.97 34.05 -12.69
C HIS A 82 -10.36 32.92 -13.54
N HIS A 83 -11.19 32.09 -14.18
CA HIS A 83 -10.76 30.95 -15.00
C HIS A 83 -9.83 29.96 -14.28
N ILE A 84 -10.15 29.65 -13.03
CA ILE A 84 -9.32 28.80 -12.17
C ILE A 84 -9.39 27.33 -12.64
N PRO A 85 -8.25 26.68 -12.95
CA PRO A 85 -8.21 25.27 -13.36
C PRO A 85 -8.56 24.34 -12.20
N ALA A 86 -9.20 23.21 -12.47
CA ALA A 86 -9.38 22.15 -11.48
C ALA A 86 -8.14 21.25 -11.37
N ILE A 87 -7.96 20.65 -10.19
CA ILE A 87 -7.06 19.51 -10.00
C ILE A 87 -7.80 18.25 -10.48
N PHE A 88 -7.14 17.38 -11.22
CA PHE A 88 -7.72 16.13 -11.69
C PHE A 88 -7.14 14.99 -10.89
N HIS A 89 -7.92 14.41 -9.97
CA HIS A 89 -7.42 13.38 -9.05
C HIS A 89 -7.73 11.95 -9.55
N MET A 90 -6.74 11.06 -9.44
CA MET A 90 -6.83 9.68 -9.90
C MET A 90 -6.24 8.71 -8.87
N GLU A 91 -6.73 7.47 -8.85
CA GLU A 91 -6.09 6.38 -8.09
C GLU A 91 -4.77 5.95 -8.75
N GLY A 92 -3.76 5.66 -7.94
CA GLY A 92 -2.41 5.29 -8.43
C GLY A 92 -1.72 4.17 -7.68
N LEU A 93 -2.45 3.43 -6.82
CA LEU A 93 -1.89 2.42 -5.93
C LEU A 93 -1.06 1.36 -6.67
N CYS A 94 -1.58 0.89 -7.80
CA CYS A 94 -1.01 -0.18 -8.61
C CYS A 94 -0.60 0.33 -10.01
N GLY A 95 -0.28 1.62 -10.13
CA GLY A 95 -0.19 2.35 -11.40
C GLY A 95 -1.44 3.20 -11.67
N VAL A 96 -1.38 4.06 -12.69
CA VAL A 96 -2.52 4.94 -13.04
C VAL A 96 -3.75 4.11 -13.42
N LEU A 97 -4.91 4.42 -12.84
CA LEU A 97 -6.11 3.58 -12.95
C LEU A 97 -6.87 3.69 -14.30
N ILE A 98 -6.20 3.41 -15.41
CA ILE A 98 -6.76 3.39 -16.77
C ILE A 98 -6.28 2.17 -17.55
N GLN A 99 -6.97 1.82 -18.65
CA GLN A 99 -6.75 0.56 -19.37
C GLN A 99 -5.30 0.39 -19.87
N GLU A 100 -4.74 1.44 -20.46
CA GLU A 100 -3.40 1.41 -21.06
C GLU A 100 -2.27 1.59 -20.04
N GLY A 101 -2.59 1.97 -18.80
CA GLY A 101 -1.61 2.18 -17.73
C GLY A 101 -0.87 0.91 -17.34
N ASP A 102 0.41 1.04 -17.01
CA ASP A 102 1.21 -0.05 -16.50
C ASP A 102 0.69 -0.49 -15.13
N CYS A 103 0.52 -1.81 -14.93
CA CYS A 103 -0.02 -2.35 -13.69
C CYS A 103 1.03 -3.11 -12.88
N PHE A 104 1.25 -2.63 -11.65
CA PHE A 104 2.21 -3.17 -10.70
C PHE A 104 1.53 -4.08 -9.66
N PRO A 105 2.31 -4.86 -8.88
CA PRO A 105 1.79 -5.52 -7.67
C PRO A 105 1.15 -4.52 -6.70
N SER A 106 0.25 -5.03 -5.84
CA SER A 106 -0.33 -4.24 -4.74
C SER A 106 0.75 -3.77 -3.74
N GLY A 107 0.40 -2.83 -2.86
CA GLY A 107 1.33 -2.24 -1.89
C GLY A 107 2.13 -3.29 -1.10
N ILE A 108 1.46 -4.35 -0.64
CA ILE A 108 2.12 -5.40 0.15
C ILE A 108 3.09 -6.24 -0.68
N GLY A 109 2.76 -6.47 -1.96
CA GLY A 109 3.66 -7.09 -2.92
C GLY A 109 4.88 -6.21 -3.17
N ARG A 110 4.68 -4.91 -3.40
CA ARG A 110 5.79 -3.96 -3.60
C ARG A 110 6.68 -3.83 -2.36
N ALA A 111 6.12 -3.80 -1.16
CA ALA A 111 6.90 -3.86 0.08
C ALA A 111 7.73 -5.14 0.21
N SER A 112 7.23 -6.27 -0.30
CA SER A 112 7.97 -7.54 -0.29
C SER A 112 9.28 -7.51 -1.10
N THR A 113 9.46 -6.50 -1.96
CA THR A 113 10.73 -6.28 -2.68
C THR A 113 11.85 -5.78 -1.76
N TRP A 114 11.51 -5.00 -0.72
CA TRP A 114 12.45 -4.27 0.12
C TRP A 114 13.44 -3.42 -0.72
N ASP A 115 12.93 -2.83 -1.81
CA ASP A 115 13.73 -2.11 -2.81
C ASP A 115 13.15 -0.70 -3.09
N PRO A 116 13.48 0.30 -2.26
CA PRO A 116 13.05 1.68 -2.44
C PRO A 116 13.50 2.27 -3.79
N GLN A 117 14.59 1.78 -4.38
CA GLN A 117 15.04 2.30 -5.69
C GLN A 117 14.08 1.85 -6.79
N LEU A 118 13.64 0.60 -6.76
CA LEU A 118 12.63 0.10 -7.67
C LEU A 118 11.26 0.77 -7.44
N GLU A 119 10.92 1.03 -6.19
CA GLU A 119 9.68 1.72 -5.81
C GLU A 119 9.63 3.18 -6.29
N GLU A 120 10.78 3.87 -6.31
CA GLU A 120 10.89 5.20 -6.90
C GLU A 120 10.66 5.16 -8.42
N GLU A 121 11.12 4.13 -9.13
CA GLU A 121 10.82 3.94 -10.56
C GLU A 121 9.32 3.66 -10.79
N VAL A 122 8.65 2.90 -9.90
CA VAL A 122 7.19 2.70 -9.96
C VAL A 122 6.44 4.04 -9.80
N GLY A 123 6.89 4.89 -8.86
CA GLY A 123 6.40 6.25 -8.70
C GLY A 123 6.63 7.09 -9.96
N ASP A 124 7.82 7.04 -10.55
CA ASP A 124 8.22 7.78 -11.76
C ASP A 124 7.34 7.45 -12.97
N ILE A 125 7.04 6.17 -13.18
CA ILE A 125 6.13 5.68 -14.24
C ILE A 125 4.72 6.19 -13.97
N THR A 126 4.21 5.99 -12.76
CA THR A 126 2.84 6.42 -12.39
C THR A 126 2.67 7.93 -12.56
N GLY A 127 3.61 8.75 -12.08
CA GLY A 127 3.55 10.19 -12.20
C GLY A 127 3.65 10.67 -13.65
N ARG A 128 4.49 10.01 -14.46
CA ARG A 128 4.62 10.33 -15.89
C ARG A 128 3.35 9.98 -16.69
N GLN A 129 2.78 8.80 -16.47
CA GLN A 129 1.53 8.38 -17.14
C GLN A 129 0.34 9.24 -16.71
N SER A 130 0.24 9.58 -15.42
CA SER A 130 -0.77 10.51 -14.91
C SER A 130 -0.65 11.91 -15.51
N ARG A 131 0.57 12.45 -15.61
CA ARG A 131 0.83 13.73 -16.27
C ARG A 131 0.35 13.71 -17.72
N ALA A 132 0.69 12.63 -18.44
CA ALA A 132 0.35 12.50 -19.86
C ALA A 132 -1.16 12.61 -20.09
N VAL A 133 -1.99 12.07 -19.18
CA VAL A 133 -3.45 12.09 -19.29
C VAL A 133 -4.12 13.27 -18.57
N GLY A 134 -3.35 14.20 -18.00
CA GLY A 134 -3.89 15.37 -17.31
C GLY A 134 -4.36 15.09 -15.87
N ALA A 135 -4.00 13.95 -15.26
CA ALA A 135 -4.25 13.66 -13.85
C ALA A 135 -3.13 14.27 -12.98
N SER A 136 -3.42 15.40 -12.34
CA SER A 136 -2.45 16.21 -11.58
C SER A 136 -2.30 15.81 -10.11
N GLN A 137 -3.22 15.01 -9.56
CA GLN A 137 -3.11 14.51 -8.19
C GLN A 137 -3.37 13.00 -8.15
N ILE A 138 -2.56 12.28 -7.37
CA ILE A 138 -2.68 10.82 -7.24
C ILE A 138 -2.93 10.41 -5.80
N LEU A 139 -3.99 9.64 -5.61
CA LEU A 139 -4.46 9.15 -4.31
C LEU A 139 -3.65 7.93 -3.82
N ALA A 140 -2.34 8.09 -3.77
CA ALA A 140 -1.37 7.10 -3.31
C ALA A 140 -0.10 7.82 -2.82
N PRO A 141 0.70 7.24 -1.91
CA PRO A 141 0.63 5.85 -1.43
C PRO A 141 -0.31 5.65 -0.23
N VAL A 142 -0.62 4.39 0.07
CA VAL A 142 -1.28 4.01 1.33
C VAL A 142 -0.20 3.78 2.39
N LEU A 143 -0.15 4.67 3.39
CA LEU A 143 0.85 4.71 4.46
C LEU A 143 0.34 4.12 5.79
N ASP A 144 -0.84 3.50 5.77
CA ASP A 144 -1.38 2.75 6.89
C ASP A 144 -0.44 1.62 7.33
N ILE A 145 -0.41 1.36 8.64
CA ILE A 145 0.29 0.21 9.24
C ILE A 145 -0.73 -0.88 9.55
N SER A 146 -0.59 -2.04 8.91
CA SER A 146 -1.58 -3.12 9.00
C SER A 146 -1.10 -4.26 9.90
N ARG A 147 -1.77 -4.48 11.03
CA ARG A 147 -1.45 -5.51 12.04
C ARG A 147 -2.60 -6.48 12.33
N ASP A 148 -3.65 -6.43 11.51
CA ASP A 148 -4.81 -7.31 11.60
C ASP A 148 -5.20 -7.78 10.21
N SER A 149 -5.02 -9.06 9.93
CA SER A 149 -5.32 -9.62 8.61
C SER A 149 -6.80 -9.81 8.31
N ARG A 150 -7.71 -9.48 9.23
CA ARG A 150 -9.15 -9.51 8.96
C ARG A 150 -9.62 -8.34 8.08
N LEU A 151 -8.93 -7.20 8.16
CA LEU A 151 -9.24 -6.00 7.40
C LEU A 151 -8.96 -6.21 5.91
N GLY A 152 -9.96 -5.97 5.06
CA GLY A 152 -9.90 -6.29 3.64
C GLY A 152 -8.91 -5.46 2.82
N ARG A 153 -8.46 -4.32 3.35
CA ARG A 153 -7.55 -3.39 2.65
C ARG A 153 -6.06 -3.62 2.93
N GLN A 154 -5.70 -4.66 3.69
CA GLN A 154 -4.31 -4.90 4.08
C GLN A 154 -3.32 -4.90 2.90
N GLY A 155 -3.74 -5.40 1.73
CA GLY A 155 -2.93 -5.47 0.52
C GLY A 155 -2.52 -4.12 -0.07
N GLU A 156 -3.19 -3.04 0.34
CA GLU A 156 -2.86 -1.69 -0.08
C GLU A 156 -1.63 -1.13 0.64
N THR A 157 -1.35 -1.62 1.85
CA THR A 157 -0.28 -1.11 2.72
C THR A 157 1.10 -1.64 2.34
N TYR A 158 2.13 -1.03 2.92
CA TYR A 158 3.49 -1.59 2.89
C TYR A 158 3.78 -2.57 4.04
N GLY A 159 2.74 -3.10 4.72
CA GLY A 159 2.86 -4.12 5.77
C GLY A 159 2.71 -3.59 7.20
N GLU A 160 3.38 -4.25 8.15
CA GLU A 160 3.20 -4.01 9.60
C GLU A 160 4.24 -3.08 10.23
N ASP A 161 5.28 -2.71 9.47
CA ASP A 161 6.44 -2.00 9.99
C ASP A 161 6.50 -0.52 9.56
N PRO A 162 6.56 0.41 10.52
CA PRO A 162 6.67 1.84 10.23
C PRO A 162 7.91 2.27 9.46
N ALA A 163 9.08 1.63 9.66
CA ALA A 163 10.32 2.02 9.00
C ALA A 163 10.31 1.58 7.53
N LEU A 164 9.86 0.35 7.25
CA LEU A 164 9.65 -0.16 5.90
C LEU A 164 8.61 0.68 5.15
N ALA A 165 7.45 0.95 5.76
CA ALA A 165 6.41 1.78 5.16
C ALA A 165 6.89 3.21 4.87
N SER A 166 7.69 3.80 5.77
CA SER A 166 8.33 5.10 5.55
C SER A 166 9.27 5.05 4.34
N ALA A 167 10.14 4.03 4.26
CA ALA A 167 11.11 3.91 3.18
C ALA A 167 10.47 3.72 1.80
N MET A 168 9.50 2.81 1.69
CA MET A 168 8.81 2.53 0.44
C MET A 168 7.89 3.70 0.04
N GLY A 169 7.12 4.24 1.00
CA GLY A 169 6.26 5.40 0.78
C GLY A 169 7.02 6.62 0.29
N ASN A 170 8.13 6.96 0.95
CA ASN A 170 8.97 8.09 0.56
C ASN A 170 9.55 7.92 -0.84
N ALA A 171 9.97 6.71 -1.22
CA ALA A 171 10.46 6.42 -2.56
C ALA A 171 9.37 6.61 -3.62
N TYR A 172 8.18 6.06 -3.41
CA TYR A 172 7.05 6.25 -4.32
C TYR A 172 6.72 7.73 -4.52
N ILE A 173 6.65 8.50 -3.43
CA ILE A 173 6.36 9.94 -3.45
C ILE A 173 7.43 10.70 -4.25
N ARG A 174 8.73 10.44 -4.01
CA ARG A 174 9.81 11.07 -4.77
C ARG A 174 9.70 10.79 -6.27
N GLY A 175 9.44 9.54 -6.64
CA GLY A 175 9.27 9.13 -8.03
C GLY A 175 8.09 9.84 -8.68
N LEU A 176 6.93 9.80 -8.03
CA LEU A 176 5.69 10.39 -8.52
C LEU A 176 5.81 11.91 -8.69
N GLN A 177 6.36 12.60 -7.68
CA GLN A 177 6.47 14.06 -7.65
C GLN A 177 7.73 14.60 -8.32
N LYS A 178 8.49 13.74 -9.02
CA LYS A 178 9.74 14.15 -9.66
C LYS A 178 9.50 15.27 -10.67
N GLU A 179 10.27 16.34 -10.55
CA GLU A 179 10.09 17.57 -11.33
C GLU A 179 10.18 17.33 -12.84
N ARG A 180 9.27 17.95 -13.58
CA ARG A 180 9.16 17.86 -15.06
C ARG A 180 8.78 19.23 -15.62
N GLN A 181 9.03 19.43 -16.91
CA GLN A 181 8.51 20.61 -17.60
C GLN A 181 6.99 20.51 -17.76
N GLY A 182 6.27 21.61 -17.52
CA GLY A 182 4.81 21.68 -17.63
C GLY A 182 4.11 21.32 -16.32
N MET A 183 3.00 20.58 -16.40
CA MET A 183 2.21 20.15 -15.24
C MET A 183 3.00 19.19 -14.35
N LEU A 184 2.99 19.42 -13.05
CA LEU A 184 3.49 18.48 -12.03
C LEU A 184 2.36 17.60 -11.50
N VAL A 185 2.73 16.42 -11.01
CA VAL A 185 1.81 15.48 -10.37
C VAL A 185 2.16 15.39 -8.90
N GLU A 186 1.16 15.53 -8.03
CA GLU A 186 1.36 15.48 -6.58
C GLU A 186 0.75 14.22 -5.96
N SER A 187 1.38 13.76 -4.88
CA SER A 187 0.94 12.59 -4.12
C SER A 187 0.01 13.00 -2.98
N THR A 188 -1.04 12.21 -2.77
CA THR A 188 -1.92 12.26 -1.60
C THR A 188 -1.78 10.97 -0.80
N ALA A 189 -1.11 11.04 0.35
CA ALA A 189 -0.95 9.87 1.22
C ALA A 189 -2.22 9.60 2.03
N LYS A 190 -2.57 8.32 2.19
CA LYS A 190 -3.81 7.88 2.86
C LYS A 190 -3.63 6.61 3.70
N HIS A 191 -4.49 6.31 4.68
CA HIS A 191 -5.56 7.16 5.18
C HIS A 191 -5.15 7.74 6.54
N PHE A 192 -5.00 9.07 6.60
CA PHE A 192 -4.61 9.77 7.80
C PHE A 192 -5.80 9.76 8.80
N LEU A 193 -5.82 8.99 9.87
CA LEU A 193 -4.71 8.27 10.45
C LEU A 193 -5.22 6.99 11.13
N SER A 194 -4.33 6.01 11.25
CA SER A 194 -4.52 4.79 12.01
C SER A 194 -5.69 3.92 11.53
N TYR A 195 -6.07 4.07 10.27
CA TYR A 195 -7.25 3.41 9.73
C TYR A 195 -7.15 1.88 9.82
N HIS A 196 -5.95 1.33 9.66
CA HIS A 196 -5.71 -0.11 9.76
C HIS A 196 -5.58 -0.63 11.21
N ASN A 197 -5.81 0.23 12.21
CA ASN A 197 -6.10 -0.17 13.59
C ASN A 197 -7.61 -0.20 13.88
N SER A 198 -8.42 -0.42 12.85
CA SER A 198 -9.88 -0.52 12.98
C SER A 198 -10.28 -1.71 13.84
N GLN A 199 -11.16 -1.47 14.81
CA GLN A 199 -11.65 -2.51 15.71
C GLN A 199 -12.26 -3.70 14.95
N GLY A 200 -11.86 -4.90 15.35
CA GLY A 200 -12.32 -6.15 14.75
C GLY A 200 -11.85 -6.40 13.32
N GLY A 201 -10.97 -5.54 12.77
CA GLY A 201 -10.59 -5.57 11.37
C GLY A 201 -11.75 -5.24 10.43
N ILE A 202 -12.64 -4.33 10.86
CA ILE A 202 -13.84 -3.94 10.11
C ILE A 202 -13.62 -2.58 9.44
N HIS A 203 -13.95 -2.49 8.16
CA HIS A 203 -13.89 -1.26 7.37
C HIS A 203 -14.66 -0.11 8.04
N ALA A 204 -13.99 1.03 8.23
CA ALA A 204 -14.55 2.26 8.81
C ALA A 204 -15.08 2.13 10.26
N ALA A 205 -14.68 1.08 10.97
CA ALA A 205 -14.90 0.98 12.41
C ALA A 205 -14.05 2.00 13.19
N GLU A 206 -14.34 2.12 14.48
CA GLU A 206 -13.56 2.95 15.40
C GLU A 206 -12.10 2.45 15.49
N CYS A 207 -11.16 3.38 15.61
CA CYS A 207 -9.73 3.11 15.70
C CYS A 207 -9.24 3.42 17.12
N GLU A 208 -9.27 2.43 18.02
CA GLU A 208 -8.77 2.58 19.40
C GLU A 208 -7.24 2.67 19.43
N THR A 209 -6.73 3.89 19.29
CA THR A 209 -5.29 4.13 19.14
C THR A 209 -4.81 5.16 20.16
N PRO A 210 -4.21 4.74 21.28
CA PRO A 210 -3.68 5.66 22.28
C PRO A 210 -2.62 6.58 21.67
N GLY A 211 -2.56 7.84 22.14
CA GLY A 211 -1.79 8.88 21.48
C GLY A 211 -0.28 8.62 21.30
N ARG A 212 0.34 7.78 22.13
CA ARG A 212 1.73 7.31 21.94
C ARG A 212 1.85 6.36 20.77
N LEU A 213 1.01 5.32 20.75
CA LEU A 213 0.95 4.35 19.65
C LEU A 213 0.63 5.05 18.33
N LEU A 214 -0.30 6.01 18.37
CA LEU A 214 -0.67 6.85 17.25
C LEU A 214 0.55 7.55 16.64
N ARG A 215 1.38 8.22 17.46
CA ARG A 215 2.54 8.99 17.01
C ARG A 215 3.76 8.14 16.65
N GLU A 216 4.06 7.13 17.46
CA GLU A 216 5.28 6.32 17.31
C GLU A 216 5.17 5.29 16.17
N VAL A 217 3.96 4.80 15.89
CA VAL A 217 3.73 3.75 14.88
C VAL A 217 2.95 4.27 13.69
N TYR A 218 1.71 4.74 13.88
CA TYR A 218 0.79 5.00 12.77
C TYR A 218 1.08 6.32 12.04
N ALA A 219 1.50 7.36 12.76
CA ALA A 219 1.83 8.66 12.16
C ALA A 219 3.25 8.71 11.57
N ARG A 220 4.12 7.78 11.99
CA ARG A 220 5.53 7.75 11.60
C ARG A 220 5.75 7.75 10.07
N PRO A 221 5.06 6.92 9.27
CA PRO A 221 5.21 6.97 7.81
C PRO A 221 4.78 8.30 7.19
N PHE A 222 3.69 8.89 7.68
CA PHE A 222 3.24 10.21 7.22
C PHE A 222 4.24 11.31 7.58
N GLN A 223 4.81 11.25 8.79
CA GLN A 223 5.82 12.21 9.25
C GLN A 223 7.09 12.12 8.39
N ALA A 224 7.53 10.90 8.06
CA ALA A 224 8.64 10.66 7.16
C ALA A 224 8.36 11.20 5.75
N ALA A 225 7.14 11.02 5.24
CA ALA A 225 6.74 11.49 3.92
C ALA A 225 6.72 13.02 3.81
N ILE A 226 6.21 13.70 4.85
CA ILE A 226 6.21 15.17 4.94
C ILE A 226 7.65 15.68 4.99
N THR A 227 8.46 15.13 5.90
CA THR A 227 9.81 15.62 6.20
C THR A 227 10.80 15.34 5.09
N GLU A 228 10.81 14.10 4.57
CA GLU A 228 11.89 13.63 3.70
C GLU A 228 11.50 13.58 2.23
N ALA A 229 10.22 13.44 1.89
CA ALA A 229 9.76 13.26 0.50
C ALA A 229 8.95 14.45 -0.06
N GLY A 230 8.66 15.46 0.78
CA GLY A 230 7.93 16.66 0.36
C GLY A 230 6.49 16.36 -0.04
N LEU A 231 5.81 15.47 0.69
CA LEU A 231 4.41 15.12 0.47
C LEU A 231 3.52 16.37 0.42
N ARG A 232 2.63 16.47 -0.58
CA ARG A 232 1.76 17.64 -0.80
C ARG A 232 0.28 17.41 -0.53
N GLY A 233 -0.17 16.15 -0.48
CA GLY A 233 -1.56 15.80 -0.18
C GLY A 233 -1.71 14.84 1.00
N ILE A 234 -2.75 15.03 1.80
CA ILE A 234 -3.20 14.10 2.83
C ILE A 234 -4.69 13.80 2.64
N MET A 235 -5.08 12.53 2.80
CA MET A 235 -6.47 12.13 2.83
C MET A 235 -6.83 11.50 4.17
N PRO A 236 -7.76 12.10 4.95
CA PRO A 236 -8.12 11.59 6.25
C PRO A 236 -9.01 10.34 6.16
N CYS A 237 -8.94 9.46 7.15
CA CYS A 237 -9.66 8.18 7.14
C CYS A 237 -11.13 8.31 7.53
N TYR A 238 -11.92 7.28 7.22
CA TYR A 238 -13.34 7.16 7.60
C TYR A 238 -13.61 6.91 9.09
N GLY A 239 -12.56 6.55 9.83
CA GLY A 239 -12.65 6.13 11.23
C GLY A 239 -12.79 7.30 12.20
N ALA A 240 -12.95 6.94 13.47
CA ALA A 240 -12.87 7.85 14.60
C ALA A 240 -11.75 7.41 15.55
N ILE A 241 -11.11 8.36 16.22
CA ILE A 241 -10.09 8.14 17.24
C ILE A 241 -10.54 8.91 18.48
N ASP A 242 -10.61 8.23 19.63
CA ASP A 242 -11.04 8.82 20.90
C ASP A 242 -12.41 9.53 20.80
N GLY A 243 -13.35 8.92 20.07
CA GLY A 243 -14.69 9.45 19.85
C GLY A 243 -14.82 10.57 18.80
N GLU A 244 -13.72 11.04 18.20
CA GLU A 244 -13.75 12.07 17.15
C GLU A 244 -13.49 11.49 15.75
N PRO A 245 -14.36 11.72 14.75
CA PRO A 245 -14.05 11.43 13.34
C PRO A 245 -12.78 12.18 12.90
N VAL A 246 -11.88 11.51 12.19
CA VAL A 246 -10.61 12.16 11.80
C VAL A 246 -10.85 13.36 10.88
N SER A 247 -11.80 13.27 9.96
CA SER A 247 -12.25 14.39 9.10
C SER A 247 -12.91 15.55 9.86
N ALA A 248 -13.15 15.43 11.17
CA ALA A 248 -13.74 16.47 12.02
C ALA A 248 -12.85 16.85 13.22
N SER A 249 -11.63 16.30 13.33
CA SER A 249 -10.78 16.50 14.50
C SER A 249 -9.69 17.55 14.25
N SER A 250 -9.89 18.74 14.82
CA SER A 250 -8.86 19.81 14.81
C SER A 250 -7.58 19.36 15.53
N ALA A 251 -7.70 18.54 16.57
CA ALA A 251 -6.55 18.02 17.31
C ALA A 251 -5.64 17.16 16.42
N LEU A 252 -6.23 16.38 15.49
CA LEU A 252 -5.48 15.55 14.56
C LEU A 252 -5.00 16.33 13.33
N LEU A 253 -5.88 17.11 12.70
CA LEU A 253 -5.58 17.76 11.42
C LEU A 253 -4.87 19.12 11.54
N GLN A 254 -5.09 19.88 12.61
CA GLN A 254 -4.30 21.09 12.90
C GLN A 254 -3.16 20.76 13.85
N GLY A 255 -3.46 20.19 15.01
CA GLY A 255 -2.46 19.91 16.06
C GLY A 255 -1.40 18.92 15.59
N LEU A 256 -1.76 17.65 15.40
CA LEU A 256 -0.77 16.63 15.03
C LEU A 256 -0.20 16.87 13.62
N LEU A 257 -1.05 17.03 12.60
CA LEU A 257 -0.60 17.08 11.21
C LEU A 257 0.15 18.38 10.85
N ARG A 258 -0.38 19.55 11.21
CA ARG A 258 0.21 20.84 10.80
C ARG A 258 1.17 21.39 11.85
N GLU A 259 0.81 21.38 13.13
CA GLU A 259 1.64 21.96 14.20
C GLU A 259 2.76 21.04 14.66
N GLU A 260 2.53 19.73 14.88
CA GLU A 260 3.62 18.82 15.27
C GLU A 260 4.42 18.39 14.03
N MET A 261 3.76 17.84 12.99
CA MET A 261 4.46 17.25 11.84
C MET A 261 4.90 18.27 10.77
N GLY A 262 4.35 19.49 10.78
CA GLY A 262 4.77 20.56 9.86
C GLY A 262 4.18 20.47 8.44
N PHE A 263 3.07 19.77 8.23
CA PHE A 263 2.43 19.69 6.92
C PHE A 263 1.83 21.05 6.50
N ASP A 264 2.18 21.51 5.29
CA ASP A 264 1.66 22.77 4.73
C ASP A 264 0.94 22.59 3.38
N GLY A 265 0.60 21.34 3.03
CA GLY A 265 -0.11 21.00 1.79
C GLY A 265 -1.63 20.90 1.95
N LEU A 266 -2.25 20.22 0.98
CA LEU A 266 -3.69 20.07 0.82
C LEU A 266 -4.24 18.85 1.59
N VAL A 267 -5.32 19.05 2.35
CA VAL A 267 -6.10 17.96 2.96
C VAL A 267 -7.38 17.73 2.16
N SER A 268 -7.45 16.62 1.44
CA SER A 268 -8.64 16.24 0.67
C SER A 268 -9.41 15.14 1.36
N ALA A 269 -10.72 15.32 1.57
CA ALA A 269 -11.59 14.31 2.16
C ALA A 269 -11.48 12.96 1.42
N ASP A 270 -11.51 11.85 2.16
CA ASP A 270 -11.87 10.58 1.54
C ASP A 270 -13.32 10.63 1.06
N TYR A 271 -13.69 9.78 0.11
CA TYR A 271 -14.96 9.88 -0.61
C TYR A 271 -16.15 9.81 0.34
N CYS A 272 -16.96 10.88 0.35
CA CYS A 272 -18.13 11.08 1.22
C CYS A 272 -17.81 11.21 2.72
N SER A 273 -16.54 11.21 3.14
CA SER A 273 -16.16 11.19 4.56
C SER A 273 -16.69 12.40 5.35
N ILE A 274 -16.87 13.57 4.72
CA ILE A 274 -17.49 14.74 5.39
C ILE A 274 -18.97 14.47 5.67
N SER A 275 -19.73 14.00 4.66
CA SER A 275 -21.16 13.74 4.85
C SER A 275 -21.44 12.58 5.79
N GLU A 276 -20.53 11.61 5.89
CA GLU A 276 -20.60 10.48 6.82
C GLU A 276 -20.58 10.91 8.29
N ILE A 277 -20.01 12.09 8.62
CA ILE A 277 -20.07 12.70 9.95
C ILE A 277 -21.52 12.89 10.39
N HIS A 278 -22.42 13.24 9.46
CA HIS A 278 -23.86 13.33 9.70
C HIS A 278 -24.56 11.99 9.47
N ASP A 279 -24.36 11.35 8.31
CA ASP A 279 -25.16 10.21 7.86
C ASP A 279 -24.95 8.94 8.67
N ARG A 280 -23.70 8.63 9.02
CA ARG A 280 -23.34 7.38 9.71
C ARG A 280 -22.94 7.63 11.14
N GLN A 281 -22.10 8.63 11.37
CA GLN A 281 -21.51 8.91 12.68
C GLN A 281 -22.43 9.74 13.59
N ARG A 282 -23.49 10.35 13.04
CA ARG A 282 -24.55 11.05 13.80
C ARG A 282 -24.03 12.16 14.73
N LEU A 283 -22.93 12.81 14.33
CA LEU A 283 -22.28 13.84 15.16
C LEU A 283 -22.91 15.23 14.99
N CYS A 284 -23.60 15.46 13.87
CA CYS A 284 -24.21 16.73 13.47
C CYS A 284 -25.70 16.55 13.10
N GLU A 285 -26.51 17.60 13.24
CA GLU A 285 -27.94 17.58 12.89
C GLU A 285 -28.19 17.76 11.38
N SER A 286 -27.21 18.25 10.63
CA SER A 286 -27.29 18.38 9.16
C SER A 286 -25.94 18.10 8.47
N VAL A 287 -25.99 17.84 7.17
CA VAL A 287 -24.78 17.73 6.32
C VAL A 287 -24.02 19.06 6.23
N THR A 288 -24.71 20.20 6.32
CA THR A 288 -24.10 21.54 6.33
C THR A 288 -23.27 21.76 7.60
N GLU A 289 -23.79 21.35 8.77
CA GLU A 289 -23.03 21.40 10.02
C GLU A 289 -21.81 20.46 9.97
N ALA A 290 -21.96 19.29 9.34
CA ALA A 290 -20.84 18.39 9.06
C ALA A 290 -19.75 19.07 8.22
N GLY A 291 -20.14 19.83 7.19
CA GLY A 291 -19.26 20.69 6.41
C GLY A 291 -18.55 21.73 7.28
N SER A 292 -19.28 22.48 8.11
CA SER A 292 -18.67 23.46 9.03
C SER A 292 -17.58 22.83 9.90
N ARG A 293 -17.88 21.69 10.53
CA ARG A 293 -16.91 21.00 11.41
C ARG A 293 -15.68 20.48 10.66
N ALA A 294 -15.87 19.91 9.47
CA ALA A 294 -14.75 19.43 8.67
C ALA A 294 -13.85 20.58 8.19
N LEU A 295 -14.45 21.70 7.79
CA LEU A 295 -13.72 22.89 7.38
C LEU A 295 -12.98 23.49 8.58
N GLU A 296 -13.59 23.60 9.76
CA GLU A 296 -12.92 24.03 11.00
C GLU A 296 -11.71 23.13 11.32
N ALA A 297 -11.90 21.80 11.25
CA ALA A 297 -10.85 20.81 11.48
C ALA A 297 -9.68 20.93 10.50
N GLY A 298 -9.92 21.40 9.27
CA GLY A 298 -8.87 21.61 8.28
C GLY A 298 -8.93 20.73 7.05
N VAL A 299 -10.09 20.16 6.75
CA VAL A 299 -10.32 19.49 5.46
C VAL A 299 -10.56 20.56 4.41
N ASP A 300 -9.64 20.71 3.47
CA ASP A 300 -9.68 21.78 2.47
C ASP A 300 -10.63 21.44 1.30
N MET A 301 -10.77 20.16 0.95
CA MET A 301 -11.54 19.70 -0.22
C MET A 301 -12.56 18.61 0.12
N GLU A 302 -13.81 18.78 -0.29
CA GLU A 302 -14.86 17.75 -0.25
C GLU A 302 -14.80 16.86 -1.51
N LEU A 303 -14.70 15.55 -1.33
CA LEU A 303 -14.70 14.56 -2.41
C LEU A 303 -15.81 13.50 -2.24
N PRO A 304 -16.28 12.88 -3.33
CA PRO A 304 -15.95 13.19 -4.73
C PRO A 304 -16.86 14.27 -5.34
N SER A 305 -17.87 14.74 -4.61
CA SER A 305 -18.92 15.64 -5.12
C SER A 305 -19.40 16.62 -4.07
N LYS A 306 -19.86 17.80 -4.50
CA LYS A 306 -20.46 18.80 -3.60
C LYS A 306 -21.66 18.22 -2.85
N ARG A 307 -21.61 18.29 -1.51
CA ARG A 307 -22.74 17.90 -0.66
C ARG A 307 -22.80 18.69 0.65
N SER A 308 -21.69 18.76 1.36
CA SER A 308 -21.56 19.34 2.71
C SER A 308 -21.03 20.77 2.65
N TYR A 309 -20.12 21.05 1.71
CA TYR A 309 -19.68 22.41 1.37
C TYR A 309 -20.67 23.06 0.38
N ASN A 310 -21.92 23.16 0.83
CA ASN A 310 -23.07 23.56 0.03
C ASN A 310 -23.39 25.08 0.13
N GLU A 311 -24.45 25.48 -0.55
CA GLU A 311 -24.92 26.88 -0.60
C GLU A 311 -25.35 27.39 0.78
N GLU A 312 -25.88 26.51 1.64
CA GLU A 312 -26.26 26.88 3.00
C GLU A 312 -25.03 27.27 3.83
N LEU A 313 -23.93 26.51 3.72
CA LEU A 313 -22.65 26.85 4.36
C LEU A 313 -22.12 28.19 3.82
N GLY A 314 -22.19 28.41 2.50
CA GLY A 314 -21.87 29.71 1.90
C GLY A 314 -22.68 30.86 2.50
N SER A 315 -23.98 30.65 2.73
CA SER A 315 -24.85 31.65 3.37
C SER A 315 -24.45 31.96 4.82
N TRP A 316 -23.84 31.00 5.55
CA TRP A 316 -23.36 31.21 6.91
C TRP A 316 -22.17 32.17 6.92
N PHE A 317 -21.24 32.06 5.97
CA PHE A 317 -20.17 33.05 5.79
C PHE A 317 -20.70 34.42 5.40
N ALA A 318 -21.62 34.50 4.44
CA ALA A 318 -22.23 35.78 4.02
C ALA A 318 -22.94 36.51 5.17
N GLN A 319 -23.51 35.76 6.12
CA GLN A 319 -24.21 36.30 7.30
C GLN A 319 -23.27 36.55 8.50
N GLY A 320 -21.98 36.21 8.40
CA GLY A 320 -21.03 36.31 9.51
C GLY A 320 -21.26 35.30 10.64
N LYS A 321 -21.95 34.17 10.37
CA LYS A 321 -22.10 33.06 11.32
C LYS A 321 -20.83 32.23 11.47
N LEU A 322 -20.02 32.17 10.40
CA LEU A 322 -18.69 31.58 10.39
C LEU A 322 -17.66 32.62 10.00
N ASP A 323 -16.44 32.49 10.54
CA ASP A 323 -15.32 33.37 10.20
C ASP A 323 -14.81 33.05 8.78
N ILE A 324 -14.83 34.04 7.90
CA ILE A 324 -14.35 33.92 6.51
C ILE A 324 -12.90 33.45 6.43
N ALA A 325 -12.10 33.66 7.48
CA ALA A 325 -10.73 33.17 7.55
C ALA A 325 -10.62 31.64 7.41
N LEU A 326 -11.65 30.88 7.81
CA LEU A 326 -11.69 29.42 7.63
C LEU A 326 -11.76 29.03 6.14
N LEU A 327 -12.62 29.73 5.40
CA LEU A 327 -12.76 29.56 3.95
C LEU A 327 -11.50 30.02 3.23
N ASP A 328 -10.98 31.20 3.58
CA ASP A 328 -9.79 31.78 2.97
C ASP A 328 -8.55 30.87 3.17
N ARG A 329 -8.41 30.24 4.34
CA ARG A 329 -7.34 29.26 4.59
C ARG A 329 -7.42 28.06 3.65
N ALA A 330 -8.60 27.46 3.51
CA ALA A 330 -8.79 26.30 2.64
C ALA A 330 -8.52 26.64 1.17
N VAL A 331 -9.09 27.75 0.68
CA VAL A 331 -8.87 28.23 -0.69
C VAL A 331 -7.40 28.57 -0.92
N PHE A 332 -6.72 29.17 0.06
CA PHE A 332 -5.29 29.46 -0.03
C PHE A 332 -4.46 28.20 -0.26
N HIS A 333 -4.70 27.11 0.48
CA HIS A 333 -4.02 25.84 0.27
C HIS A 333 -4.31 25.27 -1.14
N ILE A 334 -5.57 25.28 -1.56
CA ILE A 334 -5.99 24.78 -2.88
C ILE A 334 -5.29 25.56 -4.01
N LEU A 335 -5.31 26.89 -3.95
CA LEU A 335 -4.67 27.73 -4.97
C LEU A 335 -3.15 27.58 -4.96
N THR A 336 -2.54 27.45 -3.79
CA THR A 336 -1.09 27.22 -3.66
C THR A 336 -0.67 25.95 -4.38
N GLU A 337 -1.37 24.83 -4.16
CA GLU A 337 -1.07 23.59 -4.88
C GLU A 337 -1.36 23.71 -6.38
N LYS A 338 -2.44 24.38 -6.80
CA LYS A 338 -2.72 24.61 -8.24
C LYS A 338 -1.60 25.39 -8.94
N TYR A 339 -1.02 26.40 -8.28
CA TYR A 339 0.13 27.13 -8.79
C TYR A 339 1.42 26.31 -8.76
N ARG A 340 1.64 25.48 -7.74
CA ARG A 340 2.78 24.56 -7.68
C ARG A 340 2.73 23.52 -8.80
N MET A 341 1.56 22.92 -9.01
CA MET A 341 1.29 21.98 -10.10
C MET A 341 1.46 22.61 -11.49
N GLY A 342 1.51 23.94 -11.59
CA GLY A 342 1.62 24.66 -12.85
C GLY A 342 0.33 24.61 -13.70
N LEU A 343 -0.82 24.39 -13.06
CA LEU A 343 -2.10 24.21 -13.75
C LEU A 343 -2.60 25.50 -14.41
N PHE A 344 -2.24 26.68 -13.88
CA PHE A 344 -2.60 27.95 -14.51
C PHE A 344 -1.89 28.14 -15.86
N GLU A 345 -0.71 27.56 -16.03
CA GLU A 345 0.06 27.61 -17.27
C GLU A 345 -0.18 26.40 -18.18
N ASN A 346 -0.38 25.22 -17.60
CA ASN A 346 -0.50 23.93 -18.30
C ASN A 346 -1.66 23.08 -17.73
N PRO A 347 -2.93 23.48 -17.95
CA PRO A 347 -4.09 22.83 -17.34
C PRO A 347 -4.50 21.50 -17.99
N TYR A 348 -3.89 21.13 -19.11
CA TYR A 348 -4.34 20.03 -19.96
C TYR A 348 -3.35 18.86 -20.01
N GLY A 349 -3.87 17.66 -20.27
CA GLY A 349 -3.09 16.51 -20.69
C GLY A 349 -2.37 16.75 -22.02
N LEU A 350 -1.48 15.82 -22.38
CA LEU A 350 -0.69 15.89 -23.61
C LEU A 350 -1.50 15.40 -24.81
N PHE A 351 -1.07 15.76 -26.01
CA PHE A 351 -1.73 15.36 -27.25
C PHE A 351 -0.76 14.81 -28.29
N GLY A 352 -1.27 13.95 -29.18
CA GLY A 352 -0.53 13.45 -30.33
C GLY A 352 0.72 12.66 -29.95
N GLN A 353 1.84 12.96 -30.60
CA GLN A 353 3.09 12.23 -30.38
C GLN A 353 3.64 12.41 -28.97
N GLU A 354 3.50 13.61 -28.38
CA GLU A 354 4.00 13.87 -27.01
C GLU A 354 3.26 13.03 -25.96
N LEU A 355 1.95 12.80 -26.15
CA LEU A 355 1.16 11.90 -25.31
C LEU A 355 1.74 10.49 -25.33
N GLN A 356 1.97 9.94 -26.52
CA GLN A 356 2.45 8.57 -26.71
C GLN A 356 3.87 8.38 -26.16
N GLU A 357 4.79 9.31 -26.45
CA GLU A 357 6.18 9.27 -25.97
C GLU A 357 6.30 9.51 -24.46
N CYS A 358 5.42 10.33 -23.88
CA CYS A 358 5.37 10.53 -22.44
C CYS A 358 4.77 9.29 -21.76
N PHE A 359 3.69 8.71 -22.29
CA PHE A 359 2.97 7.63 -21.62
C PHE A 359 3.71 6.29 -21.69
N HIS A 360 4.30 5.96 -22.84
CA HIS A 360 4.96 4.68 -23.05
C HIS A 360 6.47 4.83 -23.15
N GLN A 361 7.21 4.13 -22.28
CA GLN A 361 8.65 3.97 -22.42
C GLN A 361 9.04 2.49 -22.49
N GLU A 362 10.09 2.20 -23.25
CA GLU A 362 10.56 0.82 -23.47
C GLU A 362 10.93 0.12 -22.15
N LYS A 363 11.45 0.87 -21.16
CA LYS A 363 11.85 0.35 -19.85
C LYS A 363 10.68 -0.06 -18.95
N ASP A 364 9.47 0.45 -19.18
CA ASP A 364 8.36 0.35 -18.23
C ASP A 364 7.96 -1.11 -18.01
N SER A 365 7.92 -1.87 -19.10
CA SER A 365 7.58 -3.30 -19.03
C SER A 365 8.60 -4.13 -18.27
N ASP A 366 9.89 -3.75 -18.31
CA ASP A 366 10.95 -4.41 -17.54
C ASP A 366 10.85 -4.05 -16.06
N ILE A 367 10.47 -2.81 -15.72
CA ILE A 367 10.17 -2.43 -14.34
C ILE A 367 8.97 -3.22 -13.81
N CYS A 368 7.88 -3.35 -14.57
CA CYS A 368 6.74 -4.20 -14.22
C CYS A 368 7.19 -5.65 -13.92
N LEU A 369 8.03 -6.23 -14.79
CA LEU A 369 8.55 -7.57 -14.59
C LEU A 369 9.46 -7.67 -13.36
N HIS A 370 10.39 -6.72 -13.16
CA HIS A 370 11.29 -6.72 -12.01
C HIS A 370 10.53 -6.55 -10.68
N THR A 371 9.50 -5.71 -10.63
CA THR A 371 8.67 -5.56 -9.43
C THR A 371 7.90 -6.84 -9.12
N ALA A 372 7.37 -7.52 -10.13
CA ALA A 372 6.76 -8.85 -9.96
C ALA A 372 7.78 -9.91 -9.51
N LEU A 373 8.99 -9.95 -10.10
CA LEU A 373 10.04 -10.89 -9.75
C LEU A 373 10.53 -10.71 -8.31
N LYS A 374 10.82 -9.46 -7.92
CA LYS A 374 11.40 -9.14 -6.62
C LYS A 374 10.40 -9.24 -5.46
N SER A 375 9.10 -9.17 -5.74
CA SER A 375 8.03 -9.25 -4.72
C SER A 375 7.71 -10.68 -4.29
N MET A 376 8.10 -11.69 -5.07
CA MET A 376 7.82 -13.09 -4.74
C MET A 376 8.63 -13.58 -3.54
N VAL A 377 7.93 -14.16 -2.57
CA VAL A 377 8.54 -14.67 -1.33
C VAL A 377 8.47 -16.19 -1.30
N LEU A 378 9.64 -16.84 -1.29
CA LEU A 378 9.69 -18.29 -1.11
C LEU A 378 9.52 -18.60 0.39
N LEU A 379 8.30 -18.94 0.81
CA LEU A 379 7.98 -19.18 2.24
C LEU A 379 8.56 -20.50 2.74
N LYS A 380 8.48 -21.53 1.90
CA LYS A 380 8.95 -22.89 2.19
C LYS A 380 9.55 -23.51 0.94
N ASN A 381 10.65 -24.25 1.09
CA ASN A 381 11.18 -25.10 0.02
C ASN A 381 11.96 -26.29 0.59
N GLY A 382 11.40 -27.49 0.44
CA GLY A 382 12.04 -28.77 0.77
C GLY A 382 13.06 -29.25 -0.25
N GLY A 383 13.45 -28.41 -1.21
CA GLY A 383 14.41 -28.70 -2.28
C GLY A 383 13.79 -29.06 -3.62
N ILE A 384 12.46 -28.92 -3.77
CA ILE A 384 11.75 -29.20 -5.03
C ILE A 384 11.84 -28.04 -6.03
N LEU A 385 12.00 -26.80 -5.53
CA LEU A 385 12.24 -25.63 -6.37
C LEU A 385 13.74 -25.29 -6.41
N PRO A 386 14.27 -24.86 -7.58
CA PRO A 386 13.55 -24.70 -8.86
C PRO A 386 13.20 -26.05 -9.50
N LEU A 387 12.11 -26.07 -10.29
CA LEU A 387 11.62 -27.26 -10.96
C LEU A 387 12.63 -27.77 -12.01
N GLU A 388 12.89 -29.07 -11.98
CA GLU A 388 13.66 -29.72 -13.03
C GLU A 388 12.88 -29.74 -14.35
N LYS A 389 13.58 -29.52 -15.48
CA LYS A 389 12.95 -29.52 -16.82
C LYS A 389 12.41 -30.88 -17.29
N LYS A 390 12.51 -31.95 -16.48
CA LYS A 390 12.12 -33.32 -16.85
C LYS A 390 10.78 -33.77 -16.25
N ILE A 391 9.83 -32.86 -16.10
CA ILE A 391 8.46 -33.21 -15.71
C ILE A 391 7.73 -33.71 -16.95
N LYS A 392 7.32 -34.99 -16.98
CA LYS A 392 6.56 -35.53 -18.12
C LYS A 392 5.09 -35.16 -18.01
N LYS A 393 4.52 -35.24 -16.80
CA LYS A 393 3.13 -34.88 -16.54
C LYS A 393 2.99 -33.99 -15.32
N LEU A 394 2.44 -32.79 -15.54
CA LEU A 394 2.18 -31.78 -14.53
C LEU A 394 0.68 -31.63 -14.33
N ALA A 395 0.19 -31.84 -13.11
CA ALA A 395 -1.16 -31.42 -12.73
C ALA A 395 -1.13 -29.96 -12.28
N VAL A 396 -1.97 -29.11 -12.87
CA VAL A 396 -2.16 -27.71 -12.46
C VAL A 396 -3.57 -27.57 -11.91
N ILE A 397 -3.71 -27.24 -10.62
CA ILE A 397 -4.98 -27.31 -9.91
C ILE A 397 -5.28 -25.99 -9.21
N GLY A 398 -6.54 -25.55 -9.28
CA GLY A 398 -7.06 -24.39 -8.55
C GLY A 398 -7.47 -23.25 -9.48
N TYR A 399 -8.42 -22.46 -8.97
CA TYR A 399 -9.05 -21.31 -9.64
C TYR A 399 -8.05 -20.37 -10.35
N HIS A 400 -7.00 -19.93 -9.66
CA HIS A 400 -6.13 -18.85 -10.14
C HIS A 400 -5.30 -19.26 -11.37
N ALA A 401 -5.08 -20.56 -11.57
CA ALA A 401 -4.24 -21.03 -12.66
C ALA A 401 -4.80 -20.64 -14.05
N ALA A 402 -6.12 -20.58 -14.19
CA ALA A 402 -6.80 -20.25 -15.44
C ALA A 402 -7.52 -18.88 -15.41
N SER A 403 -7.15 -18.00 -14.49
CA SER A 403 -7.73 -16.66 -14.34
C SER A 403 -6.67 -15.59 -14.52
N THR A 404 -6.75 -14.84 -15.63
CA THR A 404 -5.92 -13.65 -15.85
C THR A 404 -6.26 -12.59 -14.81
N ARG A 405 -7.55 -12.44 -14.50
CA ARG A 405 -8.04 -11.48 -13.49
C ARG A 405 -7.41 -11.68 -12.12
N ALA A 406 -7.20 -12.92 -11.68
CA ALA A 406 -6.61 -13.24 -10.38
C ALA A 406 -5.18 -12.72 -10.19
N MET A 407 -4.48 -12.36 -11.27
CA MET A 407 -3.14 -11.81 -11.19
C MET A 407 -3.10 -10.33 -10.79
N PHE A 408 -4.24 -9.63 -10.90
CA PHE A 408 -4.37 -8.21 -10.64
C PHE A 408 -5.03 -7.99 -9.27
N GLY A 409 -4.48 -7.09 -8.45
CA GLY A 409 -5.03 -6.80 -7.12
C GLY A 409 -6.23 -5.84 -7.15
N GLY A 410 -6.71 -5.47 -5.96
CA GLY A 410 -7.59 -4.31 -5.79
C GLY A 410 -6.94 -3.02 -6.32
N TYR A 411 -7.78 -2.03 -6.63
CA TYR A 411 -7.34 -0.75 -7.22
C TYR A 411 -6.48 -0.89 -8.49
N THR A 412 -6.70 -1.95 -9.26
CA THR A 412 -6.25 -2.06 -10.65
C THR A 412 -7.40 -1.72 -11.60
N HIS A 413 -7.10 -1.24 -12.82
CA HIS A 413 -8.14 -1.04 -13.84
C HIS A 413 -8.95 -2.32 -14.03
N MET A 414 -8.26 -3.45 -14.15
CA MET A 414 -8.88 -4.75 -14.31
C MET A 414 -9.85 -5.10 -13.17
N SER A 415 -9.47 -4.88 -11.91
CA SER A 415 -10.39 -5.11 -10.78
C SER A 415 -11.61 -4.20 -10.79
N MET A 416 -11.45 -2.94 -11.20
CA MET A 416 -12.52 -1.94 -11.13
C MET A 416 -13.54 -2.10 -12.26
N THR A 417 -13.11 -2.63 -13.41
CA THR A 417 -13.99 -2.88 -14.56
C THR A 417 -14.94 -4.07 -14.38
N GLU A 418 -14.73 -4.92 -13.37
CA GLU A 418 -15.63 -6.05 -13.09
C GLU A 418 -17.07 -5.62 -12.77
N ARG A 419 -17.28 -4.36 -12.37
CA ARG A 419 -18.61 -3.77 -12.27
C ARG A 419 -19.41 -3.88 -13.57
N TRP A 420 -18.76 -3.81 -14.74
CA TRP A 420 -19.43 -3.97 -16.04
C TRP A 420 -20.02 -5.36 -16.26
N LEU A 421 -19.60 -6.35 -15.46
CA LEU A 421 -20.15 -7.71 -15.43
C LEU A 421 -21.20 -7.90 -14.32
N GLY A 422 -21.67 -6.82 -13.70
CA GLY A 422 -22.69 -6.85 -12.66
C GLY A 422 -22.17 -7.09 -11.24
N ALA A 423 -20.87 -6.87 -10.97
CA ALA A 423 -20.38 -6.82 -9.60
C ALA A 423 -20.93 -5.58 -8.88
N ALA A 424 -21.49 -5.78 -7.69
CA ALA A 424 -21.90 -4.68 -6.82
C ALA A 424 -20.67 -3.92 -6.33
N ASN A 425 -20.75 -2.58 -6.29
CA ASN A 425 -19.67 -1.74 -5.84
C ASN A 425 -19.50 -1.82 -4.32
N THR A 426 -18.25 -1.84 -3.87
CA THR A 426 -17.87 -1.88 -2.44
C THR A 426 -17.02 -0.67 -2.02
N MET A 427 -16.63 0.16 -2.99
CA MET A 427 -15.90 1.41 -2.73
C MET A 427 -16.79 2.40 -1.98
N ALA A 428 -16.27 2.94 -0.88
CA ALA A 428 -16.99 3.89 -0.05
C ALA A 428 -17.35 5.17 -0.84
N GLY A 429 -18.54 5.71 -0.56
CA GLY A 429 -19.03 6.94 -1.20
C GLY A 429 -19.47 6.82 -2.68
N MET A 430 -19.27 5.68 -3.34
CA MET A 430 -19.69 5.45 -4.72
C MET A 430 -21.04 4.71 -4.77
N THR A 431 -22.16 5.44 -4.77
CA THR A 431 -23.49 4.83 -4.86
C THR A 431 -23.67 4.04 -6.16
N ALA A 432 -24.32 2.88 -6.07
CA ALA A 432 -24.76 2.11 -7.22
C ALA A 432 -25.98 2.80 -7.86
N GLU A 433 -25.77 3.87 -8.62
CA GLU A 433 -26.79 4.33 -9.55
C GLU A 433 -26.89 3.29 -10.68
N ASN A 434 -27.96 2.46 -10.58
CA ASN A 434 -28.51 1.54 -11.56
C ASN A 434 -27.55 0.52 -12.21
N THR A 435 -27.34 -0.63 -11.57
CA THR A 435 -27.04 -1.94 -12.22
C THR A 435 -26.95 -3.09 -11.20
N VAL A 436 -27.97 -3.27 -10.37
CA VAL A 436 -28.28 -4.61 -9.86
C VAL A 436 -29.57 -4.97 -10.57
N SER A 437 -29.51 -5.88 -11.55
CA SER A 437 -30.73 -6.47 -12.08
C SER A 437 -31.49 -7.11 -10.92
N ASP A 438 -32.81 -7.03 -10.92
CA ASP A 438 -33.69 -7.71 -9.94
C ASP A 438 -33.57 -9.26 -9.97
N GLU A 439 -32.53 -9.81 -10.60
CA GLU A 439 -32.22 -11.24 -10.62
C GLU A 439 -31.43 -11.62 -9.36
N ALA A 440 -31.77 -12.79 -8.79
CA ALA A 440 -31.09 -13.29 -7.61
C ALA A 440 -29.60 -13.51 -7.92
N VAL A 441 -28.73 -12.72 -7.30
CA VAL A 441 -27.27 -12.84 -7.42
C VAL A 441 -26.83 -14.17 -6.81
N GLU A 442 -26.33 -15.09 -7.64
CA GLU A 442 -25.83 -16.37 -7.18
C GLU A 442 -24.48 -16.19 -6.46
N THR A 443 -24.33 -16.79 -5.28
CA THR A 443 -23.09 -16.73 -4.49
C THR A 443 -22.40 -18.09 -4.40
N TYR A 444 -21.10 -18.10 -4.09
CA TYR A 444 -20.39 -19.34 -3.79
C TYR A 444 -20.92 -19.96 -2.49
N LEU A 445 -21.06 -21.29 -2.48
CA LEU A 445 -21.59 -22.04 -1.35
C LEU A 445 -20.84 -21.70 -0.05
N GLY A 446 -21.61 -21.28 0.97
CA GLY A 446 -21.08 -20.93 2.29
C GLY A 446 -20.53 -19.51 2.40
N THR A 447 -20.80 -18.62 1.44
CA THR A 447 -20.28 -17.25 1.41
C THR A 447 -21.30 -16.23 0.90
N TYR A 448 -21.00 -14.95 1.10
CA TYR A 448 -21.70 -13.82 0.47
C TYR A 448 -21.03 -13.35 -0.83
N VAL A 449 -19.97 -14.03 -1.28
CA VAL A 449 -19.22 -13.66 -2.49
C VAL A 449 -20.02 -14.09 -3.71
N GLN A 450 -20.34 -13.12 -4.57
CA GLN A 450 -21.01 -13.36 -5.85
C GLN A 450 -20.15 -14.27 -6.74
N LYS A 451 -20.80 -15.21 -7.44
CA LYS A 451 -20.12 -16.05 -8.41
C LYS A 451 -19.55 -15.20 -9.54
N GLU A 452 -18.33 -15.55 -9.94
CA GLU A 452 -17.69 -14.89 -11.07
C GLU A 452 -18.51 -15.04 -12.35
N HIS A 453 -18.66 -13.94 -13.10
CA HIS A 453 -19.35 -13.95 -14.37
C HIS A 453 -18.57 -14.79 -15.41
N PRO A 454 -19.23 -15.60 -16.24
CA PRO A 454 -18.56 -16.45 -17.25
C PRO A 454 -17.60 -15.69 -18.18
N ASP A 455 -17.93 -14.44 -18.51
CA ASP A 455 -17.13 -13.59 -19.41
C ASP A 455 -15.93 -12.89 -18.72
N ALA A 456 -15.63 -13.18 -17.45
CA ALA A 456 -14.57 -12.51 -16.70
C ALA A 456 -13.19 -12.66 -17.36
N GLU A 457 -12.85 -13.86 -17.85
CA GLU A 457 -11.58 -14.09 -18.55
C GLU A 457 -11.54 -13.36 -19.90
N ASP A 458 -12.64 -13.38 -20.66
CA ASP A 458 -12.73 -12.68 -21.95
C ASP A 458 -12.61 -11.16 -21.78
N LEU A 459 -13.20 -10.60 -20.71
CA LEU A 459 -12.99 -9.21 -20.33
C LEU A 459 -11.52 -8.95 -20.00
N ALA A 460 -10.90 -9.76 -19.14
CA ALA A 460 -9.50 -9.60 -18.77
C ALA A 460 -8.57 -9.63 -19.99
N LYS A 461 -8.79 -10.56 -20.92
CA LYS A 461 -8.04 -10.65 -22.18
C LYS A 461 -8.25 -9.45 -23.10
N ARG A 462 -9.45 -8.86 -23.14
CA ARG A 462 -9.70 -7.65 -23.92
C ARG A 462 -8.95 -6.44 -23.35
N LEU A 463 -8.93 -6.32 -22.03
CA LEU A 463 -8.29 -5.20 -21.34
C LEU A 463 -6.76 -5.29 -21.38
N LYS A 464 -6.21 -6.49 -21.17
CA LYS A 464 -4.77 -6.76 -21.17
C LYS A 464 -4.44 -7.96 -22.06
N PRO A 465 -4.48 -7.80 -23.41
CA PRO A 465 -4.31 -8.91 -24.36
C PRO A 465 -2.93 -9.57 -24.34
N LYS A 466 -1.94 -8.92 -23.73
CA LYS A 466 -0.58 -9.45 -23.58
C LYS A 466 -0.37 -10.22 -22.28
N SER A 467 -1.32 -10.17 -21.33
CA SER A 467 -1.23 -10.87 -20.06
C SER A 467 -1.79 -12.29 -20.19
N ASN A 468 -0.90 -13.27 -20.06
CA ASN A 468 -1.28 -14.68 -19.97
C ASN A 468 -1.81 -15.00 -18.57
N ASN A 469 -2.74 -15.95 -18.46
CA ASN A 469 -2.97 -16.65 -17.19
C ASN A 469 -1.84 -17.68 -16.95
N LEU A 470 -1.74 -18.21 -15.73
CA LEU A 470 -0.62 -19.07 -15.35
C LEU A 470 -0.57 -20.36 -16.18
N LEU A 471 -1.73 -20.93 -16.50
CA LEU A 471 -1.85 -22.14 -17.31
C LEU A 471 -1.33 -21.94 -18.74
N GLU A 472 -1.67 -20.80 -19.36
CA GLU A 472 -1.18 -20.43 -20.68
C GLU A 472 0.34 -20.24 -20.69
N GLU A 473 0.89 -19.51 -19.71
CA GLU A 473 2.33 -19.30 -19.63
C GLU A 473 3.08 -20.61 -19.34
N LEU A 474 2.57 -21.49 -18.48
CA LEU A 474 3.15 -22.81 -18.26
C LEU A 474 3.14 -23.66 -19.55
N ARG A 475 2.05 -23.69 -20.30
CA ARG A 475 1.96 -24.40 -21.59
C ARG A 475 2.94 -23.87 -22.62
N LYS A 476 3.11 -22.56 -22.67
CA LYS A 476 4.09 -21.89 -23.54
C LYS A 476 5.53 -22.24 -23.16
N ARG A 477 5.82 -22.34 -21.86
CA ARG A 477 7.19 -22.50 -21.33
C ARG A 477 7.62 -23.95 -21.14
N LEU A 478 6.66 -24.88 -21.09
CA LEU A 478 6.88 -26.31 -20.96
C LEU A 478 6.17 -27.09 -22.10
N PRO A 479 6.55 -26.87 -23.37
CA PRO A 479 5.86 -27.48 -24.52
C PRO A 479 5.96 -29.02 -24.54
N ASP A 480 7.00 -29.59 -23.91
CA ASP A 480 7.23 -31.04 -23.86
C ASP A 480 6.59 -31.71 -22.62
N THR A 481 5.97 -30.93 -21.73
CA THR A 481 5.28 -31.45 -20.54
C THR A 481 3.80 -31.60 -20.83
N GLN A 482 3.24 -32.78 -20.52
CA GLN A 482 1.79 -32.97 -20.52
C GLN A 482 1.18 -32.23 -19.32
N ILE A 483 0.62 -31.05 -19.56
CA ILE A 483 -0.08 -30.27 -18.53
C ILE A 483 -1.56 -30.65 -18.49
N VAL A 484 -2.00 -31.18 -17.35
CA VAL A 484 -3.42 -31.45 -17.06
C VAL A 484 -3.92 -30.41 -16.09
N TYR A 485 -4.88 -29.60 -16.53
CA TYR A 485 -5.55 -28.63 -15.66
C TYR A 485 -6.83 -29.24 -15.07
N ALA A 486 -7.09 -28.95 -13.80
CA ALA A 486 -8.38 -29.16 -13.17
C ALA A 486 -8.74 -27.97 -12.29
N PHE A 487 -9.98 -27.48 -12.37
CA PHE A 487 -10.45 -26.36 -11.56
C PHE A 487 -10.29 -26.64 -10.06
N GLY A 488 -10.69 -27.83 -9.62
CA GLY A 488 -10.55 -28.30 -8.25
C GLY A 488 -11.52 -27.63 -7.27
N TYR A 489 -11.41 -26.32 -7.09
CA TYR A 489 -12.14 -25.54 -6.10
C TYR A 489 -12.18 -24.04 -6.48
N PRO A 490 -13.21 -23.30 -6.01
CA PRO A 490 -13.26 -21.85 -6.12
C PRO A 490 -12.26 -21.13 -5.18
N HIS A 491 -12.09 -19.82 -5.38
CA HIS A 491 -11.29 -18.92 -4.52
C HIS A 491 -11.95 -18.60 -3.17
N THR A 492 -13.13 -19.14 -2.88
CA THR A 492 -13.85 -18.90 -1.63
C THR A 492 -14.87 -20.00 -1.33
N GLY A 493 -15.32 -20.10 -0.07
CA GLY A 493 -16.43 -20.97 0.32
C GLY A 493 -16.08 -22.43 0.54
N THR A 494 -17.11 -23.27 0.45
CA THR A 494 -17.08 -24.67 0.88
C THR A 494 -17.42 -25.66 -0.24
N ASP A 495 -17.47 -25.21 -1.50
CA ASP A 495 -17.78 -26.08 -2.64
C ASP A 495 -16.62 -27.05 -2.91
N VAL A 496 -16.90 -28.34 -2.80
CA VAL A 496 -15.95 -29.43 -2.98
C VAL A 496 -16.22 -30.26 -4.24
N SER A 497 -17.14 -29.84 -5.09
CA SER A 497 -17.63 -30.60 -6.26
C SER A 497 -16.51 -30.94 -7.26
N GLY A 498 -15.51 -30.06 -7.43
CA GLY A 498 -14.36 -30.27 -8.32
C GLY A 498 -13.23 -31.14 -7.75
N HIS A 499 -13.29 -31.56 -6.47
CA HIS A 499 -12.15 -32.23 -5.82
C HIS A 499 -11.81 -33.58 -6.45
N GLU A 500 -12.80 -34.40 -6.80
CA GLU A 500 -12.54 -35.76 -7.28
C GLU A 500 -11.89 -35.78 -8.67
N GLU A 501 -12.25 -34.83 -9.54
CA GLU A 501 -11.58 -34.63 -10.82
C GLU A 501 -10.12 -34.20 -10.63
N ALA A 502 -9.89 -33.20 -9.78
CA ALA A 502 -8.56 -32.69 -9.48
C ALA A 502 -7.65 -33.75 -8.81
N LEU A 503 -8.20 -34.58 -7.92
CA LEU A 503 -7.45 -35.68 -7.29
C LEU A 503 -7.04 -36.75 -8.32
N ARG A 504 -7.88 -37.04 -9.32
CA ARG A 504 -7.51 -37.94 -10.44
C ARG A 504 -6.38 -37.35 -11.27
N ALA A 505 -6.46 -36.06 -11.61
CA ALA A 505 -5.39 -35.36 -12.31
C ALA A 505 -4.06 -35.42 -11.53
N ALA A 506 -4.11 -35.18 -10.22
CA ALA A 506 -2.95 -35.26 -9.33
C ALA A 506 -2.38 -36.68 -9.21
N GLN A 507 -3.23 -37.71 -9.10
CA GLN A 507 -2.82 -39.11 -8.96
C GLN A 507 -1.95 -39.58 -10.12
N ASP A 508 -2.25 -39.13 -11.33
CA ASP A 508 -1.54 -39.54 -12.53
C ASP A 508 -0.32 -38.67 -12.85
N ALA A 509 -0.12 -37.54 -12.16
CA ALA A 509 0.96 -36.60 -12.43
C ALA A 509 2.28 -36.96 -11.71
N ASP A 510 3.39 -36.49 -12.27
CA ASP A 510 4.72 -36.56 -11.65
C ASP A 510 4.89 -35.47 -10.58
N LEU A 511 4.26 -34.31 -10.82
CA LEU A 511 4.27 -33.12 -9.98
C LEU A 511 2.88 -32.50 -9.97
N VAL A 512 2.48 -31.95 -8.82
CA VAL A 512 1.26 -31.17 -8.67
C VAL A 512 1.62 -29.72 -8.36
N LEU A 513 1.22 -28.80 -9.23
CA LEU A 513 1.22 -27.37 -8.97
C LEU A 513 -0.19 -26.97 -8.55
N ILE A 514 -0.33 -26.40 -7.36
CA ILE A 514 -1.61 -25.92 -6.84
C ILE A 514 -1.57 -24.41 -6.67
N THR A 515 -2.70 -23.77 -6.95
CA THR A 515 -2.94 -22.36 -6.65
C THR A 515 -3.89 -22.26 -5.47
N LEU A 516 -3.56 -21.39 -4.51
CA LEU A 516 -4.28 -21.23 -3.24
C LEU A 516 -4.53 -19.75 -2.96
N GLY A 517 -5.52 -19.49 -2.11
CA GLY A 517 -5.85 -18.13 -1.66
C GLY A 517 -7.20 -17.64 -2.18
N GLY A 518 -7.35 -16.33 -2.20
CA GLY A 518 -8.60 -15.63 -2.48
C GLY A 518 -8.56 -14.82 -3.77
N LYS A 519 -9.56 -13.97 -3.97
CA LYS A 519 -9.58 -12.97 -5.06
C LYS A 519 -9.54 -11.58 -4.43
N TYR A 520 -8.42 -10.90 -4.58
CA TYR A 520 -8.28 -9.50 -4.14
C TYR A 520 -8.86 -8.56 -5.20
N GLY A 521 -9.72 -7.64 -4.78
CA GLY A 521 -10.38 -6.75 -5.70
C GLY A 521 -11.30 -5.74 -5.03
N THR A 522 -11.99 -4.97 -5.85
CA THR A 522 -13.10 -4.11 -5.47
C THR A 522 -14.38 -4.72 -6.04
N GLY A 523 -15.37 -4.98 -5.20
CA GLY A 523 -16.71 -5.43 -5.59
C GLY A 523 -17.11 -6.80 -5.06
N SER A 524 -18.39 -7.13 -5.17
CA SER A 524 -19.02 -8.33 -4.57
C SER A 524 -18.46 -9.69 -5.02
N MET A 525 -17.67 -9.75 -6.10
CA MET A 525 -17.03 -10.98 -6.58
C MET A 525 -15.66 -11.26 -5.91
N ALA A 526 -15.09 -10.28 -5.21
CA ALA A 526 -13.84 -10.43 -4.48
C ALA A 526 -14.07 -11.04 -3.09
N SER A 527 -13.03 -11.67 -2.54
CA SER A 527 -13.04 -12.25 -1.18
C SER A 527 -12.18 -11.46 -0.18
N THR A 528 -11.51 -10.40 -0.65
CA THR A 528 -10.77 -9.42 0.15
C THR A 528 -10.65 -8.14 -0.66
N GLY A 529 -10.69 -6.98 0.01
CA GLY A 529 -10.77 -5.67 -0.63
C GLY A 529 -11.35 -4.59 0.25
N GLU A 530 -11.47 -3.38 -0.30
CA GLU A 530 -12.20 -2.29 0.34
C GLU A 530 -13.65 -2.70 0.62
N GLY A 531 -14.07 -2.62 1.89
CA GLY A 531 -15.40 -3.06 2.33
C GLY A 531 -15.62 -4.57 2.32
N ILE A 532 -14.56 -5.37 2.12
CA ILE A 532 -14.61 -6.84 2.04
C ILE A 532 -13.69 -7.43 3.09
N ASP A 533 -14.13 -7.33 4.34
CA ASP A 533 -13.44 -7.85 5.52
C ASP A 533 -13.82 -9.31 5.79
N ALA A 534 -12.98 -10.05 6.54
CA ALA A 534 -13.26 -11.45 6.83
C ALA A 534 -12.90 -11.87 8.25
N VAL A 535 -13.80 -12.64 8.87
CA VAL A 535 -13.61 -13.23 10.21
C VAL A 535 -12.57 -14.36 10.23
N ASN A 536 -12.26 -14.94 9.07
CA ASN A 536 -11.25 -15.98 8.90
C ASN A 536 -10.14 -15.46 8.00
N ILE A 537 -8.89 -15.68 8.40
CA ILE A 537 -7.67 -15.30 7.67
C ILE A 537 -7.02 -16.50 6.94
N ASN A 538 -7.53 -17.70 7.19
CA ASN A 538 -7.02 -18.91 6.55
C ASN A 538 -7.52 -19.01 5.11
N ILE A 539 -6.89 -19.90 4.32
CA ILE A 539 -7.40 -20.25 2.99
C ILE A 539 -8.86 -20.76 3.05
N PRO A 540 -9.63 -20.62 1.97
CA PRO A 540 -11.01 -21.09 1.93
C PRO A 540 -11.17 -22.57 2.34
N PRO A 541 -12.25 -22.93 3.07
CA PRO A 541 -12.45 -24.29 3.56
C PRO A 541 -12.39 -25.37 2.47
N CYS A 542 -12.88 -25.11 1.25
CA CYS A 542 -12.76 -26.05 0.14
C CYS A 542 -11.29 -26.39 -0.17
N GLN A 543 -10.40 -25.41 -0.19
CA GLN A 543 -8.96 -25.57 -0.48
C GLN A 543 -8.27 -26.38 0.62
N GLU A 544 -8.54 -26.06 1.89
CA GLU A 544 -8.01 -26.76 3.06
C GLU A 544 -8.42 -28.25 3.06
N VAL A 545 -9.68 -28.54 2.72
CA VAL A 545 -10.18 -29.93 2.58
C VAL A 545 -9.53 -30.64 1.40
N PHE A 546 -9.33 -29.95 0.27
CA PHE A 546 -8.65 -30.52 -0.89
C PHE A 546 -7.22 -30.94 -0.55
N LEU A 547 -6.44 -30.06 0.07
CA LEU A 547 -5.06 -30.32 0.49
C LEU A 547 -4.97 -31.56 1.39
N LYS A 548 -5.87 -31.71 2.36
CA LYS A 548 -5.93 -32.90 3.24
C LYS A 548 -6.21 -34.19 2.47
N LYS A 549 -7.00 -34.14 1.39
CA LYS A 549 -7.20 -35.28 0.49
C LYS A 549 -5.95 -35.53 -0.38
N LEU A 550 -5.37 -34.48 -0.95
CA LEU A 550 -4.18 -34.53 -1.80
C LEU A 550 -2.97 -35.14 -1.08
N GLY A 551 -2.74 -34.77 0.18
CA GLY A 551 -1.64 -35.29 1.00
C GLY A 551 -1.64 -36.82 1.15
N LYS A 552 -2.80 -37.48 0.99
CA LYS A 552 -2.88 -38.96 1.02
C LYS A 552 -2.26 -39.61 -0.22
N LEU A 553 -2.16 -38.88 -1.34
CA LEU A 553 -1.57 -39.37 -2.58
C LEU A 553 -0.03 -39.37 -2.55
N LYS A 554 0.58 -38.63 -1.60
CA LYS A 554 2.03 -38.49 -1.43
C LYS A 554 2.76 -38.10 -2.72
N LYS A 555 2.13 -37.22 -3.51
CA LYS A 555 2.74 -36.62 -4.69
C LYS A 555 3.61 -35.44 -4.30
N PRO A 556 4.66 -35.12 -5.07
CA PRO A 556 5.35 -33.85 -4.92
C PRO A 556 4.40 -32.69 -5.21
N VAL A 557 4.34 -31.69 -4.32
CA VAL A 557 3.40 -30.56 -4.42
C VAL A 557 4.14 -29.23 -4.31
N VAL A 558 3.92 -28.34 -5.28
CA VAL A 558 4.30 -26.93 -5.18
C VAL A 558 3.02 -26.09 -5.08
N ALA A 559 2.95 -25.22 -4.08
CA ALA A 559 1.86 -24.28 -3.90
C ALA A 559 2.28 -22.86 -4.28
N VAL A 560 1.39 -22.15 -4.96
CA VAL A 560 1.50 -20.71 -5.23
C VAL A 560 0.30 -20.01 -4.61
N HIS A 561 0.57 -19.05 -3.75
CA HIS A 561 -0.44 -18.25 -3.07
C HIS A 561 -0.79 -17.00 -3.89
N PHE A 562 -2.07 -16.63 -3.85
CA PHE A 562 -2.62 -15.42 -4.47
C PHE A 562 -3.66 -14.78 -3.55
N ASP A 563 -3.37 -13.58 -3.07
CA ASP A 563 -4.19 -12.86 -2.10
C ASP A 563 -3.75 -11.40 -1.92
N GLY A 564 -4.63 -10.63 -1.28
CA GLY A 564 -4.37 -9.25 -0.84
C GLY A 564 -4.02 -9.15 0.64
N ARG A 565 -3.68 -10.26 1.31
CA ARG A 565 -3.36 -10.33 2.74
C ARG A 565 -2.70 -11.67 3.05
N PRO A 566 -1.76 -11.77 4.00
CA PRO A 566 -1.13 -13.03 4.34
C PRO A 566 -2.19 -14.09 4.70
N ILE A 567 -2.15 -15.21 3.97
CA ILE A 567 -3.02 -16.36 4.20
C ILE A 567 -2.32 -17.43 5.02
N SER A 568 -3.13 -18.18 5.78
CA SER A 568 -2.65 -19.27 6.64
C SER A 568 -3.30 -20.60 6.28
N SER A 569 -2.51 -21.68 6.30
CA SER A 569 -3.01 -23.04 6.10
C SER A 569 -2.08 -24.08 6.74
N ASP A 570 -2.61 -24.87 7.66
CA ASP A 570 -1.90 -26.02 8.22
C ASP A 570 -1.73 -27.13 7.18
N ALA A 571 -2.74 -27.35 6.33
CA ALA A 571 -2.67 -28.36 5.30
C ALA A 571 -1.62 -28.00 4.23
N ALA A 572 -1.49 -26.73 3.84
CA ALA A 572 -0.47 -26.31 2.87
C ALA A 572 0.94 -26.53 3.43
N ASP A 573 1.21 -26.10 4.67
CA ASP A 573 2.50 -26.31 5.32
C ASP A 573 2.86 -27.80 5.48
N THR A 574 1.86 -28.67 5.62
CA THR A 574 2.08 -30.11 5.76
C THR A 574 2.27 -30.80 4.40
N VAL A 575 1.49 -30.41 3.39
CA VAL A 575 1.38 -31.14 2.11
C VAL A 575 2.30 -30.59 1.03
N ALA A 576 2.52 -29.28 0.99
CA ALA A 576 3.35 -28.65 -0.03
C ALA A 576 4.85 -28.81 0.28
N ASP A 577 5.61 -29.31 -0.68
CA ASP A 577 7.07 -29.37 -0.61
C ASP A 577 7.69 -27.98 -0.78
N ALA A 578 7.04 -27.10 -1.54
CA ALA A 578 7.37 -25.67 -1.60
C ALA A 578 6.12 -24.79 -1.62
N ILE A 579 6.24 -23.60 -1.03
CA ILE A 579 5.20 -22.57 -1.00
C ILE A 579 5.83 -21.26 -1.47
N LEU A 580 5.28 -20.71 -2.55
CA LEU A 580 5.65 -19.42 -3.11
C LEU A 580 4.50 -18.43 -2.89
N GLU A 581 4.78 -17.34 -2.18
CA GLU A 581 3.88 -16.20 -2.07
C GLU A 581 4.05 -15.30 -3.29
N ALA A 582 2.96 -15.11 -4.03
CA ALA A 582 2.94 -14.28 -5.23
C ALA A 582 2.03 -13.05 -5.10
N TRP A 583 1.23 -12.94 -4.02
CA TRP A 583 0.27 -11.85 -3.85
C TRP A 583 -0.63 -11.71 -5.10
N ASN A 584 -0.71 -10.52 -5.68
CA ASN A 584 -1.24 -10.27 -7.03
C ASN A 584 -0.17 -9.50 -7.83
N PRO A 585 0.71 -10.17 -8.60
CA PRO A 585 1.92 -9.53 -9.13
C PRO A 585 1.70 -8.61 -10.35
N GLY A 586 0.46 -8.38 -10.77
CA GLY A 586 0.13 -7.43 -11.84
C GLY A 586 0.38 -7.95 -13.25
N GLU A 587 0.73 -7.05 -14.17
CA GLU A 587 0.67 -7.30 -15.62
C GLU A 587 1.64 -8.37 -16.12
N ARG A 588 2.85 -8.42 -15.55
CA ARG A 588 3.92 -9.38 -15.90
C ARG A 588 4.00 -10.58 -14.94
N SER A 589 2.95 -10.78 -14.16
CA SER A 589 2.81 -11.79 -13.11
C SER A 589 3.18 -13.21 -13.51
N THR A 590 2.54 -13.75 -14.54
CA THR A 590 2.66 -15.18 -14.89
C THR A 590 4.02 -15.50 -15.48
N GLU A 591 4.60 -14.57 -16.23
CA GLU A 591 6.00 -14.67 -16.66
C GLU A 591 6.94 -14.71 -15.45
N ALA A 592 6.75 -13.82 -14.48
CA ALA A 592 7.58 -13.76 -13.28
C ALA A 592 7.48 -15.06 -12.47
N ILE A 593 6.26 -15.55 -12.21
CA ILE A 593 6.01 -16.80 -11.48
C ILE A 593 6.70 -17.96 -12.17
N VAL A 594 6.53 -18.12 -13.49
CA VAL A 594 7.14 -19.23 -14.22
C VAL A 594 8.68 -19.11 -14.26
N LYS A 595 9.24 -17.90 -14.33
CA LYS A 595 10.69 -17.67 -14.19
C LYS A 595 11.23 -18.15 -12.84
N VAL A 596 10.53 -17.86 -11.75
CA VAL A 596 10.89 -18.36 -10.41
C VAL A 596 10.77 -19.88 -10.33
N LEU A 597 9.63 -20.44 -10.76
CA LEU A 597 9.39 -21.87 -10.73
C LEU A 597 10.45 -22.65 -11.50
N LEU A 598 10.91 -22.14 -12.65
CA LEU A 598 11.91 -22.80 -13.50
C LEU A 598 13.36 -22.46 -13.16
N GLY A 599 13.60 -21.63 -12.12
CA GLY A 599 14.95 -21.25 -11.70
C GLY A 599 15.66 -20.26 -12.62
N GLU A 600 14.93 -19.58 -13.51
CA GLU A 600 15.47 -18.47 -14.30
C GLU A 600 15.63 -17.20 -13.46
N TYR A 601 14.93 -17.11 -12.33
CA TYR A 601 15.11 -16.09 -11.31
C TYR A 601 15.15 -16.75 -9.93
N ASN A 602 16.13 -16.35 -9.12
CA ASN A 602 16.26 -16.79 -7.75
C ASN A 602 15.46 -15.82 -6.85
N PRO A 603 14.35 -16.26 -6.22
CA PRO A 603 13.50 -15.38 -5.44
C PRO A 603 14.25 -14.87 -4.21
N ALA A 604 13.98 -13.60 -3.89
CA ALA A 604 14.56 -12.94 -2.71
C ALA A 604 13.60 -11.89 -2.12
N GLY A 605 12.30 -12.01 -2.38
CA GLY A 605 11.32 -11.25 -1.62
C GLY A 605 11.35 -11.63 -0.14
N ARG A 606 10.92 -10.71 0.73
CA ARG A 606 10.79 -10.92 2.18
C ARG A 606 9.44 -10.43 2.64
N LEU A 607 8.79 -11.16 3.54
CA LEU A 607 7.48 -10.78 4.07
C LEU A 607 7.53 -9.40 4.77
N PRO A 608 6.70 -8.43 4.37
CA PRO A 608 6.58 -7.14 5.05
C PRO A 608 5.60 -7.20 6.24
N VAL A 609 5.06 -8.39 6.54
CA VAL A 609 4.04 -8.63 7.57
C VAL A 609 4.25 -10.03 8.16
N SER A 610 3.96 -10.21 9.44
CA SER A 610 3.94 -11.51 10.09
C SER A 610 2.65 -12.26 9.74
N VAL A 611 2.73 -13.59 9.58
CA VAL A 611 1.57 -14.42 9.20
C VAL A 611 1.01 -15.10 10.44
N ALA A 612 -0.20 -14.73 10.86
CA ALA A 612 -0.91 -15.44 11.92
C ALA A 612 -1.30 -16.86 11.50
N ARG A 613 -1.39 -17.77 12.46
CA ARG A 613 -1.86 -19.15 12.27
C ARG A 613 -3.37 -19.21 12.13
N THR A 614 -4.08 -18.36 12.88
CA THR A 614 -5.54 -18.25 12.88
C THR A 614 -5.95 -16.82 13.23
N ALA A 615 -7.19 -16.44 12.92
CA ALA A 615 -7.71 -15.12 13.27
C ALA A 615 -7.75 -14.86 14.79
N GLY A 616 -7.82 -15.91 15.62
CA GLY A 616 -7.77 -15.78 17.08
C GLY A 616 -6.37 -15.50 17.63
N GLN A 617 -5.34 -15.61 16.79
CA GLN A 617 -3.97 -15.21 17.14
C GLN A 617 -3.75 -13.71 16.91
N GLU A 618 -4.57 -13.03 16.11
CA GLU A 618 -4.35 -11.62 15.81
C GLU A 618 -4.50 -10.73 17.06
N PRO A 619 -3.65 -9.70 17.22
CA PRO A 619 -2.62 -9.25 16.29
C PRO A 619 -1.23 -9.92 16.50
N VAL A 620 -0.62 -10.50 15.45
CA VAL A 620 0.80 -10.95 15.47
C VAL A 620 1.70 -9.95 14.74
N TYR A 621 2.58 -9.24 15.43
CA TYR A 621 3.57 -8.37 14.79
C TYR A 621 4.90 -8.44 15.52
N TYR A 622 6.02 -8.33 14.78
CA TYR A 622 7.34 -8.62 15.32
C TYR A 622 7.81 -7.62 16.40
N ASN A 623 7.43 -6.34 16.25
CA ASN A 623 7.84 -5.24 17.12
C ASN A 623 6.84 -4.96 18.25
N HIS A 624 6.32 -6.01 18.88
CA HIS A 624 5.54 -5.84 20.11
C HIS A 624 6.42 -5.36 21.28
N THR A 625 5.79 -4.93 22.36
CA THR A 625 6.49 -4.36 23.52
C THR A 625 7.26 -5.40 24.31
N ASN A 626 8.40 -5.00 24.90
CA ASN A 626 9.08 -5.77 25.93
C ASN A 626 8.16 -6.02 27.14
N GLY A 627 8.24 -7.21 27.72
CA GLY A 627 7.36 -7.66 28.80
C GLY A 627 5.96 -8.08 28.35
N SER A 628 5.66 -8.06 27.05
CA SER A 628 4.42 -8.66 26.55
C SER A 628 4.50 -10.19 26.68
N SER A 629 3.38 -10.80 27.08
CA SER A 629 3.29 -12.26 27.22
C SER A 629 3.35 -13.01 25.88
N TYR A 630 3.51 -12.30 24.75
CA TYR A 630 3.39 -12.81 23.38
C TYR A 630 4.37 -13.96 23.15
N HIS A 631 5.69 -13.73 23.14
CA HIS A 631 6.68 -14.82 23.13
C HIS A 631 7.66 -14.78 24.30
N GLN A 632 7.71 -13.66 25.04
CA GLN A 632 8.60 -13.52 26.19
C GLN A 632 8.07 -14.29 27.41
N GLY A 633 6.77 -14.64 27.38
CA GLY A 633 6.07 -15.32 28.45
C GLY A 633 5.90 -14.43 29.69
N THR A 634 5.11 -14.91 30.63
CA THR A 634 5.12 -14.41 32.01
C THR A 634 5.55 -15.54 32.92
N ILE A 635 5.69 -15.28 34.23
CA ILE A 635 5.85 -16.35 35.21
C ILE A 635 4.52 -17.14 35.24
N GLY A 636 4.44 -18.20 34.43
CA GLY A 636 3.24 -19.00 34.23
C GLY A 636 3.57 -20.42 33.77
N ALA A 637 2.59 -21.32 33.83
CA ALA A 637 2.78 -22.73 33.49
C ALA A 637 2.78 -23.01 31.98
N PHE A 638 2.36 -22.05 31.15
CA PHE A 638 2.22 -22.19 29.70
C PHE A 638 2.94 -21.06 28.96
N SER A 639 3.53 -21.40 27.82
CA SER A 639 4.24 -20.49 26.91
C SER A 639 3.60 -20.45 25.52
N SER A 640 2.31 -20.81 25.42
CA SER A 640 1.49 -20.83 24.21
C SER A 640 0.00 -20.71 24.59
N TYR A 641 -0.87 -20.50 23.60
CA TYR A 641 -2.30 -20.77 23.80
C TYR A 641 -2.51 -22.26 24.11
N MET A 642 -3.69 -22.64 24.61
CA MET A 642 -4.03 -24.03 24.93
C MET A 642 -3.99 -24.95 23.69
N ASP A 643 -4.14 -24.38 22.51
CA ASP A 643 -4.36 -25.06 21.23
C ASP A 643 -3.54 -24.45 20.07
N CYS A 644 -2.75 -23.41 20.30
CA CYS A 644 -1.94 -22.74 19.28
C CYS A 644 -0.65 -22.15 19.87
N SER A 645 0.42 -22.11 19.07
CA SER A 645 1.64 -21.35 19.42
C SER A 645 1.34 -19.85 19.50
N TYR A 646 2.10 -19.12 20.32
CA TYR A 646 2.14 -17.67 20.23
C TYR A 646 2.96 -17.15 19.04
N GLU A 647 3.92 -17.95 18.57
CA GLU A 647 4.76 -17.62 17.43
C GLU A 647 3.96 -17.56 16.13
N PRO A 648 4.24 -16.59 15.24
CA PRO A 648 3.61 -16.53 13.94
C PRO A 648 3.95 -17.79 13.12
N ARG A 649 3.16 -18.05 12.07
CA ARG A 649 3.47 -19.09 11.08
C ARG A 649 4.74 -18.74 10.31
N TYR A 650 4.82 -17.49 9.84
CA TYR A 650 5.99 -16.90 9.21
C TYR A 650 6.21 -15.51 9.81
N CYS A 651 7.46 -15.17 10.13
CA CYS A 651 7.78 -13.90 10.78
C CYS A 651 7.99 -12.77 9.77
N PHE A 652 7.89 -11.52 10.23
CA PHE A 652 8.33 -10.35 9.49
C PHE A 652 9.77 -10.52 8.98
N GLY A 653 9.99 -10.17 7.72
CA GLY A 653 11.27 -10.30 7.04
C GLY A 653 11.59 -11.72 6.57
N HIS A 654 10.69 -12.71 6.71
CA HIS A 654 10.95 -14.08 6.26
C HIS A 654 10.90 -14.21 4.73
N GLY A 655 11.81 -14.99 4.16
CA GLY A 655 11.80 -15.38 2.75
C GLY A 655 13.07 -16.12 2.38
N LEU A 656 12.92 -17.24 1.67
CA LEU A 656 14.04 -18.10 1.27
C LEU A 656 14.59 -17.70 -0.10
N SER A 657 15.72 -18.31 -0.45
CA SER A 657 16.40 -18.21 -1.73
C SER A 657 16.82 -19.61 -2.21
N TYR A 658 17.13 -19.77 -3.49
CA TYR A 658 17.81 -20.96 -4.03
C TYR A 658 19.30 -21.01 -3.69
N THR A 659 19.82 -19.96 -3.05
CA THR A 659 21.18 -19.93 -2.49
C THR A 659 21.15 -19.68 -0.99
N SER A 660 22.34 -19.64 -0.37
CA SER A 660 22.53 -19.37 1.05
C SER A 660 23.50 -18.22 1.26
N PHE A 661 23.31 -17.48 2.35
CA PHE A 661 24.14 -16.33 2.68
C PHE A 661 24.72 -16.44 4.10
N GLN A 662 25.98 -16.03 4.22
CA GLN A 662 26.70 -15.92 5.48
C GLN A 662 26.99 -14.45 5.80
N TYR A 663 26.76 -14.08 7.05
CA TYR A 663 27.03 -12.75 7.59
C TYR A 663 28.27 -12.84 8.47
N SER A 664 29.19 -11.88 8.35
CA SER A 664 30.41 -11.84 9.17
C SER A 664 30.94 -10.42 9.37
N ASP A 665 31.99 -10.29 10.19
CA ASP A 665 32.80 -9.08 10.36
C ASP A 665 32.00 -7.80 10.71
N MET A 666 30.93 -7.90 11.51
CA MET A 666 30.17 -6.71 11.90
C MET A 666 31.00 -5.76 12.76
N LYS A 667 30.99 -4.47 12.38
CA LYS A 667 31.66 -3.37 13.05
C LYS A 667 30.66 -2.26 13.32
N ILE A 668 30.72 -1.68 14.52
CA ILE A 668 29.90 -0.55 14.92
C ILE A 668 30.83 0.58 15.32
N THR A 669 30.73 1.71 14.64
CA THR A 669 31.60 2.87 14.85
C THR A 669 30.76 4.14 14.96
N GLY A 670 31.17 5.04 15.85
CA GLY A 670 30.48 6.31 16.06
C GLY A 670 31.21 7.39 15.29
N MET A 671 30.50 8.13 14.44
CA MET A 671 31.11 9.28 13.79
C MET A 671 30.98 10.50 14.70
N LYS A 672 32.06 10.82 15.43
CA LYS A 672 32.18 12.14 16.06
C LYS A 672 32.59 13.17 15.00
N ASN A 673 31.99 14.36 15.05
CA ASN A 673 32.68 15.54 14.56
C ASN A 673 33.95 15.74 15.43
N SER A 674 35.11 15.53 14.82
CA SER A 674 36.47 15.69 15.35
C SER A 674 37.02 14.62 16.33
N GLY A 675 37.82 13.71 15.77
CA GLY A 675 39.13 13.28 16.26
C GLY A 675 39.31 12.87 17.72
N GLN A 676 38.83 11.70 18.15
CA GLN A 676 39.37 10.98 19.31
C GLN A 676 39.33 9.45 19.12
N LYS A 677 40.22 8.76 19.86
CA LYS A 677 40.58 7.33 19.79
C LYS A 677 39.40 6.36 19.84
N GLN A 678 39.51 5.25 19.11
CA GLN A 678 38.61 4.08 19.15
C GLN A 678 38.48 3.52 20.57
N GLU A 679 37.30 3.66 21.16
CA GLU A 679 36.89 2.96 22.39
C GLU A 679 36.31 1.57 22.07
N LYS A 680 36.26 0.70 23.07
CA LYS A 680 35.80 -0.70 22.95
C LYS A 680 34.27 -0.82 22.75
N ILE A 681 33.52 0.22 23.11
CA ILE A 681 32.08 0.38 22.87
C ILE A 681 31.92 1.70 22.12
N CYS A 682 31.21 1.67 21.00
CA CYS A 682 30.85 2.87 20.26
C CYS A 682 29.94 3.74 21.12
N SER A 683 30.36 4.97 21.46
CA SER A 683 29.54 5.94 22.21
C SER A 683 29.19 7.11 21.30
N VAL A 684 27.90 7.45 21.20
CA VAL A 684 27.39 8.55 20.37
C VAL A 684 26.46 9.48 21.17
N PRO A 685 26.42 10.79 20.85
CA PRO A 685 25.40 11.65 21.41
C PRO A 685 24.01 11.31 20.82
N PRO A 686 22.90 11.79 21.43
CA PRO A 686 21.53 11.52 20.98
C PRO A 686 21.16 11.94 19.55
N ASP A 687 21.91 12.90 18.99
CA ASP A 687 21.81 13.38 17.60
C ASP A 687 22.94 12.83 16.70
N GLY A 688 23.78 11.95 17.24
CA GLY A 688 24.94 11.40 16.58
C GLY A 688 24.61 10.35 15.53
N LEU A 689 25.62 10.05 14.71
CA LEU A 689 25.56 9.04 13.66
C LEU A 689 26.35 7.79 14.07
N VAL A 690 25.68 6.63 14.01
CA VAL A 690 26.27 5.30 14.21
C VAL A 690 26.40 4.63 12.85
N GLN A 691 27.63 4.27 12.48
CA GLN A 691 27.87 3.45 11.31
C GLN A 691 27.98 1.98 11.70
N VAL A 692 27.12 1.15 11.11
CA VAL A 692 27.15 -0.31 11.22
C VAL A 692 27.60 -0.88 9.88
N SER A 693 28.74 -1.56 9.82
CA SER A 693 29.16 -2.31 8.63
C SER A 693 29.22 -3.80 8.91
N LEU A 694 28.96 -4.62 7.90
CA LEU A 694 29.08 -6.07 7.96
C LEU A 694 29.35 -6.63 6.56
N LYS A 695 29.87 -7.85 6.49
CA LYS A 695 30.07 -8.55 5.22
C LYS A 695 29.01 -9.61 5.01
N VAL A 696 28.55 -9.73 3.77
CA VAL A 696 27.61 -10.76 3.34
C VAL A 696 28.22 -11.52 2.17
N LYS A 697 28.31 -12.84 2.33
CA LYS A 697 28.84 -13.75 1.33
C LYS A 697 27.77 -14.71 0.85
N ASN A 698 27.66 -14.87 -0.47
CA ASN A 698 26.87 -15.95 -1.06
C ASN A 698 27.66 -17.26 -0.96
N THR A 699 27.18 -18.18 -0.14
CA THR A 699 27.84 -19.46 0.15
C THR A 699 27.28 -20.63 -0.67
N GLY A 700 26.21 -20.42 -1.44
CA GLY A 700 25.63 -21.45 -2.28
C GLY A 700 26.17 -21.46 -3.71
N GLY A 701 25.58 -22.33 -4.55
CA GLY A 701 25.97 -22.53 -5.94
C GLY A 701 25.24 -21.65 -6.97
N TRP A 702 24.30 -20.82 -6.52
CA TRP A 702 23.49 -19.94 -7.38
C TRP A 702 23.80 -18.48 -7.09
N ALA A 703 23.81 -17.64 -8.13
CA ALA A 703 23.69 -16.20 -7.91
C ALA A 703 22.33 -15.89 -7.26
N GLY A 704 22.28 -14.84 -6.44
CA GLY A 704 21.06 -14.49 -5.73
C GLY A 704 21.12 -13.12 -5.08
N GLU A 705 19.96 -12.67 -4.62
CA GLU A 705 19.85 -11.45 -3.83
C GLU A 705 19.58 -11.80 -2.35
N GLU A 706 20.08 -10.96 -1.45
CA GLU A 706 19.82 -11.00 -0.01
C GLU A 706 19.29 -9.64 0.44
N VAL A 707 18.36 -9.63 1.40
CA VAL A 707 17.87 -8.42 2.05
C VAL A 707 18.42 -8.41 3.48
N VAL A 708 19.51 -7.68 3.66
CA VAL A 708 20.13 -7.45 4.98
C VAL A 708 19.21 -6.56 5.79
N GLN A 709 18.81 -7.02 6.97
CA GLN A 709 17.92 -6.29 7.88
C GLN A 709 18.68 -5.93 9.16
N ILE A 710 18.67 -4.65 9.53
CA ILE A 710 19.23 -4.15 10.78
C ILE A 710 18.09 -3.74 11.69
N TYR A 711 18.06 -4.32 12.89
CA TYR A 711 17.13 -3.96 13.96
C TYR A 711 17.87 -3.34 15.14
N LEU A 712 17.19 -2.43 15.83
CA LEU A 712 17.65 -1.85 17.08
C LEU A 712 16.76 -2.31 18.22
N LYS A 713 17.38 -2.53 19.37
CA LYS A 713 16.69 -2.82 20.62
C LYS A 713 17.24 -1.91 21.71
N ASP A 714 16.37 -1.06 22.23
CA ASP A 714 16.65 -0.31 23.45
C ASP A 714 16.53 -1.27 24.65
N LEU A 715 17.65 -1.49 25.35
CA LEU A 715 17.71 -2.48 26.43
C LEU A 715 16.93 -2.04 27.67
N TYR A 716 16.94 -0.74 27.97
CA TYR A 716 16.31 -0.17 29.16
C TYR A 716 15.87 1.26 28.90
N ALA A 717 14.58 1.51 29.03
CA ALA A 717 13.98 2.82 28.81
C ALA A 717 12.98 3.19 29.91
N SER A 718 12.67 4.48 30.02
CA SER A 718 11.70 5.02 30.99
C SER A 718 10.24 4.68 30.66
N MET A 719 9.98 4.25 29.41
CA MET A 719 8.71 3.75 28.87
C MET A 719 8.93 2.36 28.24
N LEU A 720 7.86 1.57 28.09
CA LEU A 720 7.97 0.29 27.39
C LEU A 720 8.35 0.51 25.92
N ARG A 721 9.45 -0.10 25.49
CA ARG A 721 9.91 -0.11 24.09
C ARG A 721 9.62 -1.44 23.42
N PRO A 722 9.55 -1.48 22.07
CA PRO A 722 9.48 -2.73 21.33
C PRO A 722 10.64 -3.67 21.65
N VAL A 723 10.42 -4.98 21.48
CA VAL A 723 11.45 -6.01 21.64
C VAL A 723 12.61 -5.84 20.65
N MET A 724 12.31 -5.25 19.50
CA MET A 724 13.21 -4.77 18.47
C MET A 724 12.42 -3.90 17.48
N GLU A 725 13.10 -3.03 16.73
CA GLU A 725 12.52 -2.18 15.69
C GLU A 725 13.44 -2.18 14.47
N LEU A 726 12.88 -2.28 13.26
CA LEU A 726 13.65 -2.17 12.03
C LEU A 726 14.27 -0.78 11.95
N ALA A 727 15.59 -0.75 11.90
CA ALA A 727 16.38 0.46 11.74
C ALA A 727 16.54 0.80 10.26
N GLY A 728 16.84 -0.24 9.47
CA GLY A 728 17.15 -0.10 8.07
C GLY A 728 17.44 -1.43 7.40
N PHE A 729 17.57 -1.37 6.08
CA PHE A 729 17.75 -2.57 5.28
C PHE A 729 18.46 -2.29 3.96
N ARG A 730 18.96 -3.35 3.33
CA ARG A 730 19.59 -3.27 2.01
C ARG A 730 19.44 -4.57 1.26
N ARG A 731 18.78 -4.50 0.09
CA ARG A 731 18.82 -5.56 -0.92
C ARG A 731 20.15 -5.50 -1.68
N ILE A 732 20.84 -6.64 -1.78
CA ILE A 732 22.12 -6.77 -2.50
C ILE A 732 22.09 -7.99 -3.42
N PHE A 733 22.63 -7.85 -4.63
CA PHE A 733 22.91 -8.97 -5.52
C PHE A 733 24.32 -9.51 -5.28
N LEU A 734 24.48 -10.84 -5.26
CA LEU A 734 25.76 -11.52 -5.10
C LEU A 734 25.86 -12.71 -6.07
N GLU A 735 26.94 -12.76 -6.85
CA GLU A 735 27.34 -13.96 -7.59
C GLU A 735 27.69 -15.10 -6.62
N ALA A 736 27.69 -16.35 -7.09
CA ALA A 736 28.07 -17.49 -6.27
C ALA A 736 29.51 -17.35 -5.74
N GLY A 737 29.68 -17.39 -4.41
CA GLY A 737 30.97 -17.18 -3.75
C GLY A 737 31.39 -15.73 -3.55
N GLU A 738 30.68 -14.75 -4.13
CA GLU A 738 30.95 -13.31 -3.96
C GLU A 738 30.66 -12.87 -2.51
N GLU A 739 31.44 -11.89 -2.04
CA GLU A 739 31.26 -11.23 -0.74
C GLU A 739 31.22 -9.71 -0.95
N LYS A 740 30.26 -9.04 -0.29
CA LYS A 740 30.15 -7.57 -0.27
C LYS A 740 30.10 -7.06 1.15
N GLU A 741 30.68 -5.88 1.37
CA GLU A 741 30.45 -5.12 2.60
C GLU A 741 29.17 -4.29 2.44
N VAL A 742 28.35 -4.25 3.48
CA VAL A 742 27.14 -3.42 3.55
C VAL A 742 27.29 -2.50 4.74
N ILE A 743 26.97 -1.22 4.54
CA ILE A 743 27.18 -0.16 5.52
C ILE A 743 25.87 0.59 5.75
N PHE A 744 25.51 0.81 7.00
CA PHE A 744 24.33 1.57 7.43
C PHE A 744 24.77 2.76 8.27
N ASP A 745 24.26 3.94 7.95
CA ASP A 745 24.49 5.16 8.71
C ASP A 745 23.19 5.51 9.48
N ILE A 746 23.14 5.14 10.76
CA ILE A 746 21.95 5.23 11.61
C ILE A 746 22.06 6.45 12.52
N HIS A 747 21.14 7.40 12.37
CA HIS A 747 21.04 8.51 13.33
C HIS A 747 20.38 8.03 14.62
N ALA A 748 20.99 8.35 15.77
CA ALA A 748 20.45 7.98 17.08
C ALA A 748 19.06 8.58 17.34
N SER A 749 18.71 9.69 16.67
CA SER A 749 17.37 10.30 16.71
C SER A 749 16.26 9.38 16.19
N GLN A 750 16.59 8.32 15.44
CA GLN A 750 15.62 7.30 15.04
C GLN A 750 15.05 6.52 16.23
N MET A 751 15.79 6.43 17.33
CA MET A 751 15.35 5.81 18.58
C MET A 751 14.51 6.74 19.46
N ALA A 752 14.18 7.94 18.97
CA ALA A 752 13.34 8.86 19.72
C ALA A 752 11.96 8.23 19.98
N PHE A 753 11.48 8.39 21.21
CA PHE A 753 10.15 7.96 21.61
C PHE A 753 9.50 9.00 22.52
N ILE A 754 8.20 8.87 22.75
CA ILE A 754 7.46 9.81 23.59
C ILE A 754 7.70 9.40 25.04
N ASP A 755 8.18 10.32 25.86
CA ASP A 755 8.47 10.10 27.29
C ASP A 755 7.23 10.31 28.18
N ARG A 756 7.38 10.19 29.51
CA ARG A 756 6.25 10.37 30.46
C ARG A 756 5.63 11.77 30.44
N MET A 757 6.37 12.79 30.02
CA MET A 757 5.91 14.17 29.88
C MET A 757 5.33 14.47 28.49
N TYR A 758 5.20 13.42 27.67
CA TYR A 758 4.65 13.48 26.32
C TYR A 758 5.53 14.25 25.34
N GLN A 759 6.86 14.18 25.52
CA GLN A 759 7.85 14.82 24.65
C GLN A 759 8.69 13.77 23.93
N TRP A 760 9.06 14.05 22.68
CA TRP A 760 10.00 13.21 21.94
C TRP A 760 11.39 13.27 22.56
N LYS A 761 11.94 12.12 22.93
CA LYS A 761 13.18 12.00 23.67
C LYS A 761 14.00 10.82 23.17
N VAL A 762 15.30 11.00 23.09
CA VAL A 762 16.28 9.92 23.06
C VAL A 762 16.91 9.83 24.44
N GLU A 763 16.92 8.64 25.02
CA GLU A 763 17.48 8.41 26.36
C GLU A 763 18.91 7.89 26.28
N LYS A 764 19.70 8.25 27.29
CA LYS A 764 20.98 7.63 27.58
C LYS A 764 20.77 6.16 27.86
N GLY A 765 21.50 5.31 27.16
CA GLY A 765 21.34 3.88 27.32
C GLY A 765 22.13 3.07 26.31
N ASP A 766 22.11 1.76 26.54
CA ASP A 766 22.70 0.78 25.65
C ASP A 766 21.66 0.36 24.60
N ILE A 767 22.04 0.47 23.33
CA ILE A 767 21.22 0.05 22.20
C ILE A 767 21.90 -1.15 21.54
N GLN A 768 21.21 -2.28 21.52
CA GLN A 768 21.66 -3.47 20.82
C GLN A 768 21.33 -3.36 19.33
N VAL A 769 22.28 -3.76 18.49
CA VAL A 769 22.15 -3.84 17.03
C VAL A 769 22.08 -5.31 16.64
N LEU A 770 21.03 -5.68 15.91
CA LEU A 770 20.77 -7.05 15.47
C LEU A 770 20.75 -7.06 13.94
N ALA A 771 21.68 -7.78 13.31
CA ALA A 771 21.71 -7.96 11.86
C ALA A 771 21.21 -9.36 11.50
N GLY A 772 20.16 -9.44 10.69
CA GLY A 772 19.49 -10.70 10.36
C GLY A 772 19.00 -10.78 8.92
N ALA A 773 18.59 -12.00 8.55
CA ALA A 773 17.88 -12.28 7.30
C ALA A 773 16.35 -12.24 7.47
N SER A 774 15.87 -12.15 8.71
CA SER A 774 14.49 -11.84 9.11
C SER A 774 14.47 -11.36 10.56
N SER A 775 13.29 -11.04 11.11
CA SER A 775 13.13 -10.64 12.52
C SER A 775 13.47 -11.76 13.52
N VAL A 776 13.47 -13.02 13.07
CA VAL A 776 13.82 -14.20 13.88
C VAL A 776 15.22 -14.72 13.55
N ASP A 777 15.63 -14.65 12.28
CA ASP A 777 16.90 -15.19 11.79
C ASP A 777 18.04 -14.17 11.95
N ILE A 778 18.39 -13.88 13.21
CA ILE A 778 19.47 -12.97 13.59
C ILE A 778 20.82 -13.69 13.49
N ARG A 779 21.74 -13.10 12.73
CA ARG A 779 23.04 -13.70 12.39
C ARG A 779 24.20 -13.05 13.13
N LEU A 780 24.12 -11.75 13.40
CA LEU A 780 25.15 -11.00 14.11
C LEU A 780 24.51 -10.03 15.12
N GLU A 781 25.18 -9.83 16.24
CA GLU A 781 24.75 -8.90 17.29
C GLU A 781 25.90 -8.00 17.72
N GLY A 782 25.57 -6.77 18.09
CA GLY A 782 26.50 -5.78 18.60
C GLY A 782 25.77 -4.73 19.43
N MET A 783 26.47 -3.70 19.87
CA MET A 783 25.91 -2.69 20.76
C MET A 783 26.64 -1.36 20.62
N PHE A 784 25.91 -0.27 20.83
CA PHE A 784 26.46 1.07 21.05
C PHE A 784 25.78 1.73 22.26
N HIS A 785 26.39 2.79 22.78
CA HIS A 785 25.90 3.54 23.92
C HIS A 785 25.52 4.96 23.51
N ILE A 786 24.33 5.41 23.89
CA ILE A 786 23.91 6.81 23.81
C ILE A 786 24.36 7.52 25.07
N THR A 787 25.11 8.61 24.95
CA THR A 787 25.85 9.19 26.09
C THR A 787 25.00 9.95 27.10
N ASP A 788 23.89 10.56 26.65
CA ASP A 788 23.08 11.52 27.43
C ASP A 788 21.61 11.47 27.01
N ASP A 789 20.72 12.03 27.82
CA ASP A 789 19.31 12.24 27.46
C ASP A 789 19.16 13.51 26.62
N ARG A 790 18.27 13.50 25.62
CA ARG A 790 17.93 14.71 24.86
C ARG A 790 16.51 14.71 24.32
N LEU A 791 15.85 15.87 24.39
CA LEU A 791 14.61 16.13 23.66
C LEU A 791 14.91 16.30 22.17
N ILE A 792 14.16 15.61 21.33
CA ILE A 792 14.32 15.62 19.88
C ILE A 792 13.15 16.39 19.27
N ASP A 793 13.45 17.27 18.32
CA ASP A 793 12.44 17.88 17.46
C ASP A 793 11.89 16.80 16.52
N GLU A 794 10.60 16.51 16.67
CA GLU A 794 9.89 15.49 15.92
C GLU A 794 9.97 15.69 14.41
N ARG A 795 10.08 16.94 13.94
CA ARG A 795 10.14 17.29 12.51
C ARG A 795 11.48 16.99 11.87
N THR A 796 12.52 16.70 12.66
CA THR A 796 13.89 16.51 12.16
C THR A 796 14.51 15.18 12.57
N ARG A 797 13.76 14.33 13.28
CA ARG A 797 14.22 12.98 13.64
C ARG A 797 14.35 12.10 12.40
N SER A 798 15.24 11.11 12.47
CA SER A 798 15.39 10.11 11.42
C SER A 798 14.32 9.02 11.53
N PHE A 799 13.89 8.45 10.40
CA PHE A 799 12.81 7.46 10.36
C PHE A 799 13.27 6.07 9.97
N TYR A 800 14.32 5.96 9.15
CA TYR A 800 14.91 4.72 8.67
C TYR A 800 16.28 5.02 8.04
N THR A 801 17.07 3.98 7.77
CA THR A 801 18.26 4.07 6.90
C THR A 801 18.22 3.03 5.79
N ILE A 802 18.74 3.40 4.61
CA ILE A 802 18.99 2.47 3.51
C ILE A 802 20.49 2.19 3.45
N GLY A 803 20.88 0.92 3.48
CA GLY A 803 22.29 0.55 3.44
C GLY A 803 22.94 0.90 2.10
N LYS A 804 24.25 1.14 2.14
CA LYS A 804 25.14 1.31 0.98
C LYS A 804 26.10 0.13 0.88
N ILE A 805 26.61 -0.10 -0.32
CA ILE A 805 27.57 -1.17 -0.66
C ILE A 805 28.93 -0.52 -0.94
#